data_AF-A0A437MM31-F1
#
_entry.id   AF-A0A437MM31-F1
#
_cell.length_a   1.000
_cell.length_b   1.000
_cell.length_c   1.000
_cell.angle_alpha   90.00
_cell.angle_beta   90.00
_cell.angle_gamma   90.00
#
_symmetry.space_group_name_H-M   'P 1'
#
loop_
_entity.id
_entity.type
_entity.pdbx_description
1 polymer ?
#
loop_
_entity_poly.entity_id
_entity_poly.type
_entity_poly.pdbx_seq_one_letter_code
_entity_poly.pdbx_strand_id
1 'polypeptide(L)'
;MSEELRALRERLTGYDRLGPDDGSTFFGPEPRSLEERQALRLDGRDWPGDAETMIGLKRLQNFEEAVLTVVREGVPGDIIETGVWRGGASMLARAALRAAGDTERRVWLADSFAGLPPPRPDLFPADAGDAHHEQEALRVSLEQVRAGFARHGLLDDQVRFLPGWFKDTLPEAPIERIAVLRLDGDMYESTWIALESLYHRVPPGGFVIVDDYGAVEACRQAVEDFRSLHGITAPLHQIDWTGWYWRVPKPSLDLWFEHASAEARVLMERAEALRDQGDAEGARAAALAALEHEPNAMPAHVLLARLRLPGPDYLHHLRRLHQRLRPDLYVEIGCFEGASLRLARPVGRVLAVDPAPRLAAPPPANATIVQATSDDFFAGPDAAMLAPGIDLAFIDGDHSFAQVLKDFINLERHAAPGGVIVLHDTLPLDEATSTVPRRTTFYSGDGWRLLAVLRELRPELGVDTIATYPTGLTLVRGLDPASSLLGDRYEEIVARFTGLPFQAPSLADCIPGDPDAVDRLFPPPLEADEAESPVLQAFNAWPPTPPGPAYTTPQGLLDWLFFRHYLRAPFSLTDRNCLAWFDWMAEHLAGRPLPAPAGEAPRVSIVMPCLNRAHRMRRAIDSVLAQGFADWELLVVDDGSTDDSAAVAEAYADPRIRLLRHPERRGVGAARNTALAAARGEFIAYLDTDNWWDPRYLGAMLGALANGPEWDVAYGGQYLFRRGEAAPCLLRMSPYNPAAIDNYNYIDINCLVHRRAASEAVGGFREDMRRLEDWEFLLRLVARKAPLFVPVVLSCYSWYAPSAAQVQGDDHEMWHWRPGRPWEPGTHRFTAHPTPDTEALLWNVPLAGAVQAADISIIIPSYEVPEILAQCVDRVFATIDPARVEVILVDNASSAATREVIEALRGRHPALRVEYSERNFGFTHAVNRGLALARPGNAAVLLNNDALVTDGWLEALADVAARQPDVGAVVPRQMLLPQTESVDVHCPMANRGQEADVSLSLHHGNVLAGQMGRPDALVELTFAPFFCVLLTAEALRRLGPLDELRGRHYRSDSLYCEAIRAIAGLRILYTPWSKVYHLLQRSTHALSRQSAQDYRVMFEQNRWEGRQAPIWDR
;
A
#
# COMPACT_ATOMS: atom_id res chain seq x y z
N MET A 1 19.62 -47.45 16.78
CA MET A 1 18.79 -46.48 16.04
C MET A 1 17.48 -47.08 15.54
N SER A 2 17.48 -48.17 14.77
CA SER A 2 16.25 -48.70 14.16
C SER A 2 15.23 -49.32 15.13
N GLU A 3 15.66 -49.92 16.25
CA GLU A 3 14.70 -50.55 17.20
C GLU A 3 13.94 -49.53 18.05
N GLU A 4 14.58 -48.43 18.46
CA GLU A 4 13.94 -47.36 19.24
C GLU A 4 12.91 -46.58 18.40
N LEU A 5 13.26 -46.25 17.16
CA LEU A 5 12.35 -45.63 16.21
C LEU A 5 11.22 -46.57 15.83
N ARG A 6 11.49 -47.87 15.61
CA ARG A 6 10.45 -48.89 15.40
C ARG A 6 9.47 -48.94 16.58
N ALA A 7 9.97 -49.03 17.81
CA ALA A 7 9.13 -49.08 19.00
C ALA A 7 8.34 -47.77 19.20
N LEU A 8 8.92 -46.62 18.85
CA LEU A 8 8.20 -45.34 18.89
C LEU A 8 7.09 -45.29 17.83
N ARG A 9 7.36 -45.75 16.61
CA ARG A 9 6.38 -45.83 15.52
C ARG A 9 5.19 -46.73 15.89
N GLU A 10 5.45 -47.90 16.48
CA GLU A 10 4.40 -48.79 16.98
C GLU A 10 3.57 -48.14 18.09
N ARG A 11 4.20 -47.42 19.03
CA ARG A 11 3.49 -46.67 20.09
C ARG A 11 2.63 -45.53 19.56
N LEU A 12 3.18 -44.69 18.68
CA LEU A 12 2.50 -43.51 18.12
C LEU A 12 1.31 -43.89 17.25
N THR A 13 1.42 -45.02 16.54
CA THR A 13 0.28 -45.60 15.82
C THR A 13 -0.65 -46.37 16.72
N GLY A 14 -0.28 -46.75 17.94
CA GLY A 14 -1.06 -47.64 18.81
C GLY A 14 -1.03 -49.12 18.38
N TYR A 15 -0.13 -49.50 17.46
CA TYR A 15 -0.01 -50.87 16.96
C TYR A 15 0.38 -51.88 18.06
N ASP A 16 1.18 -51.44 19.04
CA ASP A 16 1.60 -52.24 20.19
C ASP A 16 0.50 -52.45 21.25
N ARG A 17 -0.60 -51.70 21.14
CA ARG A 17 -1.75 -51.70 22.07
C ARG A 17 -3.03 -52.30 21.47
N LEU A 18 -2.97 -52.84 20.24
CA LEU A 18 -4.13 -53.40 19.56
C LEU A 18 -4.82 -54.51 20.38
N GLY A 19 -6.11 -54.33 20.61
CA GLY A 19 -6.95 -55.25 21.37
C GLY A 19 -8.38 -55.33 20.80
N PRO A 20 -9.26 -56.15 21.40
CA PRO A 20 -10.64 -56.32 20.95
C PRO A 20 -11.47 -55.02 21.05
N ASP A 21 -11.18 -54.17 22.04
CA ASP A 21 -11.93 -52.95 22.39
C ASP A 21 -10.99 -51.74 22.55
N ASP A 22 -10.16 -51.46 21.54
CA ASP A 22 -9.18 -50.35 21.54
C ASP A 22 -9.81 -48.97 21.21
N GLY A 23 -11.13 -48.90 21.09
CA GLY A 23 -11.86 -47.66 20.79
C GLY A 23 -11.66 -47.14 19.36
N SER A 24 -11.13 -47.97 18.46
CA SER A 24 -10.88 -47.60 17.07
C SER A 24 -12.16 -47.55 16.24
N THR A 25 -12.27 -46.56 15.34
CA THR A 25 -13.34 -46.47 14.32
C THR A 25 -12.81 -46.98 12.98
N PHE A 26 -13.56 -47.82 12.25
CA PHE A 26 -13.05 -48.49 11.05
C PHE A 26 -13.66 -47.96 9.75
N PHE A 27 -12.84 -47.85 8.70
CA PHE A 27 -13.35 -47.62 7.34
C PHE A 27 -13.86 -48.94 6.74
N GLY A 28 -15.13 -49.27 7.03
CA GLY A 28 -15.78 -50.48 6.55
C GLY A 28 -16.34 -51.35 7.69
N PRO A 29 -16.62 -52.65 7.44
CA PRO A 29 -17.14 -53.54 8.48
C PRO A 29 -16.11 -53.75 9.59
N GLU A 30 -16.60 -53.94 10.81
CA GLU A 30 -15.74 -54.15 11.97
C GLU A 30 -14.90 -55.45 11.82
N PRO A 31 -13.59 -55.41 12.09
CA PRO A 31 -12.71 -56.56 11.95
C PRO A 31 -13.04 -57.66 12.97
N ARG A 32 -13.02 -58.91 12.52
CA ARG A 32 -13.42 -60.11 13.26
C ARG A 32 -12.27 -60.81 13.99
N SER A 33 -11.03 -60.37 13.76
CA SER A 33 -9.84 -60.93 14.42
C SER A 33 -8.79 -59.85 14.71
N LEU A 34 -7.86 -60.15 15.62
CA LEU A 34 -6.70 -59.30 15.88
C LEU A 34 -5.81 -59.15 14.64
N GLU A 35 -5.68 -60.20 13.83
CA GLU A 35 -4.92 -60.17 12.57
C GLU A 35 -5.55 -59.20 11.56
N GLU A 36 -6.88 -59.17 11.45
CA GLU A 36 -7.60 -58.20 10.61
C GLU A 36 -7.40 -56.76 11.13
N ARG A 37 -7.44 -56.53 12.46
CA ARG A 37 -7.15 -55.22 13.07
C ARG A 37 -5.71 -54.77 12.80
N GLN A 38 -4.75 -55.68 12.95
CA GLN A 38 -3.34 -55.40 12.65
C GLN A 38 -3.14 -55.02 11.19
N ALA A 39 -3.81 -55.70 10.27
CA ALA A 39 -3.75 -55.36 8.85
C ALA A 39 -4.34 -53.96 8.57
N LEU A 40 -5.47 -53.61 9.20
CA LEU A 40 -6.08 -52.29 9.05
C LEU A 40 -5.19 -51.17 9.61
N ARG A 41 -4.61 -51.36 10.81
CA ARG A 41 -3.70 -50.37 11.42
C ARG A 41 -2.40 -50.22 10.64
N LEU A 42 -1.91 -51.29 10.04
CA LEU A 42 -0.72 -51.26 9.20
C LEU A 42 -0.93 -50.38 7.95
N ASP A 43 -2.15 -50.38 7.40
CA ASP A 43 -2.58 -49.57 6.25
C ASP A 43 -3.23 -48.22 6.62
N GLY A 44 -3.51 -47.96 7.90
CA GLY A 44 -4.21 -46.75 8.34
C GLY A 44 -5.67 -46.70 7.87
N ARG A 45 -6.37 -47.85 7.91
CA ARG A 45 -7.79 -47.99 7.57
C ARG A 45 -8.70 -47.94 8.80
N ASP A 46 -8.21 -47.34 9.87
CA ASP A 46 -8.91 -47.15 11.13
C ASP A 46 -8.45 -45.86 11.82
N TRP A 47 -9.31 -45.31 12.68
CA TRP A 47 -9.06 -44.13 13.49
C TRP A 47 -8.89 -44.57 14.95
N PRO A 48 -7.65 -44.63 15.46
CA PRO A 48 -7.40 -45.01 16.84
C PRO A 48 -7.97 -44.01 17.84
N GLY A 49 -8.65 -44.51 18.88
CA GLY A 49 -9.12 -43.65 19.97
C GLY A 49 -7.98 -43.07 20.81
N ASP A 50 -6.91 -43.84 21.06
CA ASP A 50 -5.87 -43.58 22.06
C ASP A 50 -4.44 -43.42 21.49
N ALA A 51 -4.30 -43.18 20.18
CA ALA A 51 -3.02 -42.97 19.52
C ALA A 51 -2.75 -41.49 19.18
N GLU A 52 -1.51 -41.20 18.77
CA GLU A 52 -1.00 -39.86 18.45
C GLU A 52 -1.06 -39.54 16.94
N THR A 53 -1.38 -40.52 16.09
CA THR A 53 -1.60 -40.32 14.65
C THR A 53 -2.68 -41.26 14.10
N MET A 54 -3.36 -40.82 13.04
CA MET A 54 -4.31 -41.62 12.26
C MET A 54 -3.63 -42.37 11.11
N ILE A 55 -2.39 -42.01 10.77
CA ILE A 55 -1.70 -42.65 9.65
C ILE A 55 -1.19 -44.03 10.05
N GLY A 56 -1.28 -44.98 9.12
CA GLY A 56 -0.84 -46.34 9.34
C GLY A 56 0.69 -46.48 9.45
N LEU A 57 1.12 -47.66 9.89
CA LEU A 57 2.55 -47.96 10.08
C LEU A 57 3.37 -47.75 8.80
N LYS A 58 2.80 -48.09 7.63
CA LYS A 58 3.45 -47.91 6.31
C LYS A 58 3.77 -46.45 6.01
N ARG A 59 2.81 -45.55 6.19
CA ARG A 59 3.00 -44.12 5.90
C ARG A 59 3.96 -43.48 6.88
N LEU A 60 3.84 -43.83 8.16
CA LEU A 60 4.72 -43.32 9.19
C LEU A 60 6.17 -43.80 8.97
N GLN A 61 6.36 -45.05 8.51
CA GLN A 61 7.66 -45.57 8.10
C GLN A 61 8.22 -44.85 6.86
N ASN A 62 7.39 -44.56 5.85
CA ASN A 62 7.81 -43.79 4.68
C ASN A 62 8.27 -42.38 5.06
N PHE A 63 7.53 -41.70 5.95
CA PHE A 63 7.90 -40.37 6.41
C PHE A 63 9.22 -40.38 7.18
N GLU A 64 9.42 -41.35 8.08
CA GLU A 64 10.70 -41.58 8.76
C GLU A 64 11.84 -41.81 7.75
N GLU A 65 11.62 -42.65 6.74
CA GLU A 65 12.62 -42.94 5.73
C GLU A 65 12.97 -41.71 4.88
N ALA A 66 11.98 -40.88 4.53
CA ALA A 66 12.20 -39.62 3.84
C ALA A 66 13.08 -38.67 4.69
N VAL A 67 12.76 -38.51 5.97
CA VAL A 67 13.53 -37.68 6.92
C VAL A 67 14.96 -38.19 7.08
N LEU A 68 15.15 -39.49 7.32
CA LEU A 68 16.48 -40.07 7.47
C LEU A 68 17.28 -40.01 6.15
N THR A 69 16.60 -40.07 5.01
CA THR A 69 17.23 -39.96 3.69
C THR A 69 17.74 -38.54 3.43
N VAL A 70 16.94 -37.51 3.70
CA VAL A 70 17.38 -36.12 3.51
C VAL A 70 18.55 -35.75 4.44
N VAL A 71 18.60 -36.30 5.64
CA VAL A 71 19.75 -36.14 6.54
C VAL A 71 20.97 -36.85 5.99
N ARG A 72 20.84 -38.14 5.61
CA ARG A 72 21.94 -38.95 5.08
C ARG A 72 22.56 -38.36 3.82
N GLU A 73 21.75 -37.72 2.99
CA GLU A 73 22.16 -37.16 1.72
C GLU A 73 22.44 -35.65 1.77
N GLY A 74 22.35 -35.02 2.96
CA GLY A 74 22.63 -33.60 3.13
C GLY A 74 21.67 -32.66 2.37
N VAL A 75 20.42 -33.07 2.13
CA VAL A 75 19.43 -32.22 1.45
C VAL A 75 19.04 -31.06 2.39
N PRO A 76 19.31 -29.79 2.04
CA PRO A 76 19.14 -28.67 2.96
C PRO A 76 17.67 -28.36 3.24
N GLY A 77 17.36 -27.88 4.44
CA GLY A 77 16.03 -27.41 4.81
C GLY A 77 15.38 -28.18 5.95
N ASP A 78 14.30 -27.60 6.46
CA ASP A 78 13.53 -28.08 7.59
C ASP A 78 12.50 -29.14 7.17
N ILE A 79 11.81 -29.72 8.14
CA ILE A 79 10.68 -30.63 7.94
C ILE A 79 9.41 -29.88 8.29
N ILE A 80 8.36 -30.02 7.49
CA ILE A 80 7.04 -29.46 7.81
C ILE A 80 5.93 -30.50 7.61
N GLU A 81 4.98 -30.49 8.54
CA GLU A 81 3.67 -31.13 8.43
C GLU A 81 2.59 -30.04 8.38
N THR A 82 1.77 -30.06 7.33
CA THR A 82 0.60 -29.17 7.19
C THR A 82 -0.66 -29.99 7.40
N GLY A 83 -1.41 -29.68 8.46
CA GLY A 83 -2.56 -30.48 8.91
C GLY A 83 -2.08 -31.46 9.99
N VAL A 84 -2.29 -31.06 11.24
CA VAL A 84 -1.70 -31.74 12.39
C VAL A 84 -2.82 -32.20 13.30
N TRP A 85 -3.01 -33.52 13.39
CA TRP A 85 -3.95 -34.07 14.37
C TRP A 85 -3.34 -34.02 15.79
N ARG A 86 -2.92 -35.17 16.33
CA ARG A 86 -2.26 -35.24 17.66
C ARG A 86 -0.72 -35.14 17.57
N GLY A 87 -0.18 -34.89 16.38
CA GLY A 87 1.24 -34.61 16.14
C GLY A 87 2.17 -35.82 16.04
N GLY A 88 1.65 -37.05 15.97
CA GLY A 88 2.47 -38.26 15.97
C GLY A 88 3.47 -38.34 14.81
N ALA A 89 3.13 -37.87 13.61
CA ALA A 89 4.05 -37.86 12.48
C ALA A 89 5.24 -36.92 12.74
N SER A 90 4.98 -35.67 13.11
CA SER A 90 6.02 -34.72 13.52
C SER A 90 6.84 -35.16 14.74
N MET A 91 6.25 -35.88 15.71
CA MET A 91 7.01 -36.48 16.81
C MET A 91 8.02 -37.50 16.29
N LEU A 92 7.62 -38.36 15.35
CA LEU A 92 8.55 -39.31 14.75
C LEU A 92 9.64 -38.60 13.93
N ALA A 93 9.30 -37.57 13.16
CA ALA A 93 10.28 -36.77 12.43
C ALA A 93 11.34 -36.16 13.37
N ARG A 94 10.90 -35.58 14.50
CA ARG A 94 11.82 -35.03 15.51
C ARG A 94 12.70 -36.11 16.13
N ALA A 95 12.14 -37.28 16.44
CA ALA A 95 12.90 -38.42 16.96
C ALA A 95 13.91 -38.94 15.95
N ALA A 96 13.56 -38.99 14.66
CA ALA A 96 14.45 -39.40 13.57
C ALA A 96 15.64 -38.44 13.42
N LEU A 97 15.40 -37.11 13.45
CA LEU A 97 16.47 -36.11 13.47
C LEU A 97 17.40 -36.28 14.67
N ARG A 98 16.84 -36.45 15.88
CA ARG A 98 17.62 -36.67 17.11
C ARG A 98 18.47 -37.92 17.01
N ALA A 99 17.90 -39.01 16.49
CA ALA A 99 18.59 -40.27 16.32
C ALA A 99 19.72 -40.18 15.29
N ALA A 100 19.54 -39.38 14.23
CA ALA A 100 20.57 -39.10 13.23
C ALA A 100 21.62 -38.06 13.70
N GLY A 101 21.48 -37.49 14.89
CA GLY A 101 22.39 -36.48 15.44
C GLY A 101 22.21 -35.08 14.84
N ASP A 102 21.08 -34.82 14.18
CA ASP A 102 20.79 -33.53 13.55
C ASP A 102 20.26 -32.52 14.58
N THR A 103 21.05 -31.47 14.80
CA THR A 103 20.76 -30.39 15.77
C THR A 103 20.37 -29.08 15.09
N GLU A 104 20.30 -29.05 13.76
CA GLU A 104 20.07 -27.84 12.98
C GLU A 104 18.63 -27.78 12.45
N ARG A 105 18.16 -28.87 11.83
CA ARG A 105 16.84 -28.91 11.17
C ARG A 105 15.71 -28.79 12.19
N ARG A 106 14.71 -27.99 11.86
CA ARG A 106 13.50 -27.82 12.65
C ARG A 106 12.36 -28.65 12.07
N VAL A 107 11.42 -29.03 12.94
CA VAL A 107 10.15 -29.65 12.61
C VAL A 107 9.04 -28.63 12.85
N TRP A 108 8.39 -28.24 11.77
CA TRP A 108 7.31 -27.27 11.76
C TRP A 108 5.95 -27.96 11.69
N LEU A 109 5.04 -27.52 12.55
CA LEU A 109 3.68 -28.01 12.64
C LEU A 109 2.73 -26.86 12.29
N ALA A 110 2.14 -26.91 11.10
CA ALA A 110 1.19 -25.90 10.63
C ALA A 110 -0.24 -26.45 10.67
N ASP A 111 -1.08 -25.85 11.50
CA ASP A 111 -2.48 -26.24 11.65
C ASP A 111 -3.28 -25.12 12.33
N SER A 112 -4.60 -25.13 12.16
CA SER A 112 -5.50 -24.24 12.90
C SER A 112 -5.49 -24.56 14.40
N PHE A 113 -5.22 -25.82 14.76
CA PHE A 113 -5.42 -26.37 16.11
C PHE A 113 -6.84 -26.14 16.65
N ALA A 114 -7.80 -26.03 15.73
CA ALA A 114 -9.21 -25.74 15.98
C ALA A 114 -10.16 -26.60 15.11
N GLY A 115 -9.62 -27.58 14.38
CA GLY A 115 -10.34 -28.40 13.38
C GLY A 115 -10.34 -27.78 11.99
N LEU A 116 -11.23 -28.29 11.13
CA LEU A 116 -11.32 -27.86 9.73
C LEU A 116 -12.33 -26.72 9.54
N PRO A 117 -12.12 -25.84 8.53
CA PRO A 117 -13.11 -24.83 8.16
C PRO A 117 -14.23 -25.45 7.29
N PRO A 118 -15.44 -24.86 7.25
CA PRO A 118 -16.47 -25.28 6.30
C PRO A 118 -16.03 -25.04 4.84
N PRO A 119 -16.42 -25.90 3.89
CA PRO A 119 -16.05 -25.75 2.48
C PRO A 119 -16.68 -24.51 1.85
N ARG A 120 -16.01 -23.96 0.83
CA ARG A 120 -16.44 -22.76 0.08
C ARG A 120 -16.74 -23.11 -1.38
N PRO A 121 -17.89 -23.74 -1.67
CA PRO A 121 -18.20 -24.28 -3.00
C PRO A 121 -18.36 -23.20 -4.09
N ASP A 122 -18.54 -21.94 -3.71
CA ASP A 122 -18.56 -20.78 -4.58
C ASP A 122 -17.18 -20.44 -5.18
N LEU A 123 -16.10 -20.72 -4.43
CA LEU A 123 -14.72 -20.46 -4.85
C LEU A 123 -13.99 -21.74 -5.26
N PHE A 124 -14.25 -22.84 -4.57
CA PHE A 124 -13.65 -24.15 -4.79
C PHE A 124 -14.76 -25.21 -4.94
N PRO A 125 -15.35 -25.34 -6.14
CA PRO A 125 -16.45 -26.29 -6.38
C PRO A 125 -16.09 -27.75 -6.09
N ALA A 126 -14.81 -28.11 -6.17
CA ALA A 126 -14.31 -29.45 -5.86
C ALA A 126 -14.52 -29.85 -4.39
N ASP A 127 -14.65 -28.88 -3.49
CA ASP A 127 -14.86 -29.09 -2.05
C ASP A 127 -16.35 -29.17 -1.67
N ALA A 128 -17.25 -29.10 -2.65
CA ALA A 128 -18.69 -29.12 -2.40
C ALA A 128 -19.13 -30.44 -1.74
N GLY A 129 -19.74 -30.33 -0.55
CA GLY A 129 -20.27 -31.47 0.19
C GLY A 129 -19.32 -32.07 1.23
N ASP A 130 -18.14 -31.48 1.45
CA ASP A 130 -17.26 -31.88 2.56
C ASP A 130 -17.90 -31.58 3.93
N ALA A 131 -17.85 -32.57 4.84
CA ALA A 131 -18.42 -32.49 6.18
C ALA A 131 -17.39 -32.73 7.30
N HIS A 132 -16.08 -32.73 6.99
CA HIS A 132 -15.04 -33.04 7.98
C HIS A 132 -14.95 -31.97 9.09
N HIS A 133 -15.32 -30.72 8.80
CA HIS A 133 -15.42 -29.63 9.78
C HIS A 133 -16.45 -29.87 10.91
N GLU A 134 -17.40 -30.80 10.71
CA GLU A 134 -18.40 -31.20 11.70
C GLU A 134 -17.88 -32.29 12.67
N GLN A 135 -16.74 -32.92 12.36
CA GLN A 135 -16.17 -34.02 13.15
C GLN A 135 -15.37 -33.48 14.35
N GLU A 136 -15.94 -33.55 15.54
CA GLU A 136 -15.29 -33.07 16.78
C GLU A 136 -13.96 -33.79 17.07
N ALA A 137 -13.79 -35.04 16.64
CA ALA A 137 -12.55 -35.80 16.81
C ALA A 137 -11.33 -35.19 16.09
N LEU A 138 -11.55 -34.34 15.08
CA LEU A 138 -10.50 -33.63 14.34
C LEU A 138 -10.10 -32.31 14.99
N ARG A 139 -10.80 -31.85 16.03
CA ARG A 139 -10.48 -30.62 16.78
C ARG A 139 -9.46 -30.88 17.87
N VAL A 140 -8.18 -30.91 17.50
CA VAL A 140 -7.08 -31.05 18.46
C VAL A 140 -6.44 -29.69 18.73
N SER A 141 -6.39 -29.31 20.01
CA SER A 141 -5.77 -28.04 20.43
C SER A 141 -4.24 -28.10 20.42
N LEU A 142 -3.61 -26.93 20.27
CA LEU A 142 -2.16 -26.77 20.32
C LEU A 142 -1.57 -27.27 21.65
N GLU A 143 -2.31 -27.11 22.75
CA GLU A 143 -1.89 -27.61 24.07
C GLU A 143 -1.81 -29.13 24.11
N GLN A 144 -2.78 -29.84 23.51
CA GLN A 144 -2.76 -31.30 23.42
C GLN A 144 -1.56 -31.80 22.60
N VAL A 145 -1.26 -31.15 21.48
CA VAL A 145 -0.09 -31.50 20.65
C VAL A 145 1.21 -31.28 21.45
N ARG A 146 1.37 -30.13 22.10
CA ARG A 146 2.54 -29.83 22.95
C ARG A 146 2.70 -30.85 24.09
N ALA A 147 1.60 -31.24 24.74
CA ALA A 147 1.61 -32.25 25.78
C ALA A 147 2.06 -33.63 25.25
N GLY A 148 1.68 -33.99 24.02
CA GLY A 148 2.17 -35.19 23.35
C GLY A 148 3.69 -35.18 23.15
N PHE A 149 4.24 -34.09 22.59
CA PHE A 149 5.69 -33.94 22.43
C PHE A 149 6.43 -34.01 23.77
N ALA A 150 5.89 -33.36 24.81
CA ALA A 150 6.47 -33.39 26.14
C ALA A 150 6.48 -34.79 26.75
N ARG A 151 5.39 -35.58 26.58
CA ARG A 151 5.29 -36.97 27.05
C ARG A 151 6.37 -37.87 26.48
N HIS A 152 6.78 -37.63 25.25
CA HIS A 152 7.85 -38.38 24.58
C HIS A 152 9.25 -37.74 24.74
N GLY A 153 9.36 -36.62 25.47
CA GLY A 153 10.63 -35.90 25.64
C GLY A 153 11.18 -35.30 24.36
N LEU A 154 10.31 -34.95 23.41
CA LEU A 154 10.64 -34.45 22.07
C LEU A 154 10.34 -32.95 21.89
N LEU A 155 9.79 -32.28 22.92
CA LEU A 155 9.56 -30.84 22.88
C LEU A 155 10.86 -30.07 23.18
N ASP A 156 11.46 -29.47 22.16
CA ASP A 156 12.66 -28.64 22.26
C ASP A 156 12.62 -27.51 21.20
N ASP A 157 13.67 -26.69 21.13
CA ASP A 157 13.74 -25.52 20.24
C ASP A 157 13.75 -25.87 18.73
N GLN A 158 13.92 -27.14 18.38
CA GLN A 158 13.77 -27.63 17.01
C GLN A 158 12.30 -27.93 16.65
N VAL A 159 11.35 -27.81 17.59
CA VAL A 159 9.91 -27.96 17.32
C VAL A 159 9.24 -26.59 17.28
N ARG A 160 8.62 -26.26 16.14
CA ARG A 160 7.97 -24.97 15.90
C ARG A 160 6.51 -25.16 15.48
N PHE A 161 5.66 -24.27 15.98
CA PHE A 161 4.21 -24.33 15.73
C PHE A 161 3.78 -23.09 14.96
N LEU A 162 2.92 -23.28 13.97
CA LEU A 162 2.37 -22.24 13.13
C LEU A 162 0.83 -22.30 13.22
N PRO A 163 0.23 -21.68 14.27
CA PRO A 163 -1.21 -21.75 14.51
C PRO A 163 -1.99 -20.83 13.56
N GLY A 164 -2.97 -21.37 12.86
CA GLY A 164 -3.91 -20.63 12.02
C GLY A 164 -4.28 -21.36 10.74
N TRP A 165 -5.23 -20.81 9.97
CA TRP A 165 -5.66 -21.40 8.70
C TRP A 165 -4.55 -21.31 7.65
N PHE A 166 -4.45 -22.32 6.78
CA PHE A 166 -3.36 -22.38 5.79
C PHE A 166 -3.27 -21.13 4.91
N LYS A 167 -4.40 -20.58 4.47
CA LYS A 167 -4.47 -19.35 3.65
C LYS A 167 -3.88 -18.11 4.33
N ASP A 168 -3.89 -18.09 5.66
CA ASP A 168 -3.44 -16.96 6.46
C ASP A 168 -1.99 -17.16 6.94
N THR A 169 -1.52 -18.42 7.06
CA THR A 169 -0.24 -18.74 7.70
C THR A 169 0.84 -19.30 6.77
N LEU A 170 0.50 -20.14 5.78
CA LEU A 170 1.49 -20.77 4.92
C LEU A 170 2.21 -19.80 3.96
N PRO A 171 1.55 -18.80 3.35
CA PRO A 171 2.23 -17.83 2.47
C PRO A 171 3.35 -17.06 3.19
N GLU A 172 3.15 -16.76 4.47
CA GLU A 172 4.08 -16.01 5.32
C GLU A 172 4.92 -16.91 6.25
N ALA A 173 4.87 -18.23 6.07
CA ALA A 173 5.57 -19.17 6.95
C ALA A 173 7.08 -18.84 7.02
N PRO A 174 7.68 -18.67 8.21
CA PRO A 174 9.07 -18.26 8.39
C PRO A 174 10.05 -19.44 8.20
N ILE A 175 9.95 -20.12 7.06
CA ILE A 175 10.70 -21.33 6.71
C ILE A 175 11.43 -21.08 5.39
N GLU A 176 12.76 -21.03 5.42
CA GLU A 176 13.55 -20.70 4.22
C GLU A 176 13.56 -21.84 3.19
N ARG A 177 13.77 -23.08 3.63
CA ARG A 177 13.84 -24.28 2.80
C ARG A 177 13.21 -25.48 3.51
N ILE A 178 12.65 -26.40 2.73
CA ILE A 178 11.92 -27.56 3.23
C ILE A 178 12.51 -28.82 2.60
N ALA A 179 13.21 -29.64 3.39
CA ALA A 179 13.76 -30.90 2.92
C ALA A 179 12.67 -31.97 2.76
N VAL A 180 11.66 -31.97 3.64
CA VAL A 180 10.49 -32.85 3.54
C VAL A 180 9.21 -32.05 3.80
N LEU A 181 8.36 -31.97 2.78
CA LEU A 181 7.05 -31.34 2.81
C LEU A 181 5.99 -32.44 2.91
N ARG A 182 5.28 -32.55 4.04
CA ARG A 182 4.12 -33.46 4.19
C ARG A 182 2.83 -32.65 4.21
N LEU A 183 1.94 -32.97 3.27
CA LEU A 183 0.65 -32.33 3.06
C LEU A 183 -0.51 -33.21 3.55
N ASP A 184 -1.33 -32.68 4.43
CA ASP A 184 -2.50 -33.32 5.03
C ASP A 184 -3.66 -32.30 5.06
N GLY A 185 -4.11 -31.91 3.87
CA GLY A 185 -5.06 -30.81 3.69
C GLY A 185 -6.52 -31.23 3.55
N ASP A 186 -6.78 -32.50 3.26
CA ASP A 186 -8.09 -33.09 2.91
C ASP A 186 -8.75 -32.51 1.64
N MET A 187 -9.00 -31.20 1.60
CA MET A 187 -9.71 -30.47 0.55
C MET A 187 -8.81 -29.94 -0.59
N TYR A 188 -9.42 -29.57 -1.72
CA TYR A 188 -8.77 -28.91 -2.85
C TYR A 188 -8.14 -27.59 -2.40
N GLU A 189 -8.91 -26.72 -1.74
CA GLU A 189 -8.45 -25.39 -1.31
C GLU A 189 -7.16 -25.49 -0.48
N SER A 190 -7.18 -26.27 0.60
CA SER A 190 -6.06 -26.42 1.55
C SER A 190 -4.86 -27.11 0.91
N THR A 191 -5.07 -28.15 0.10
CA THR A 191 -3.99 -28.85 -0.62
C THR A 191 -3.32 -27.93 -1.64
N TRP A 192 -4.11 -27.17 -2.41
CA TRP A 192 -3.60 -26.19 -3.36
C TRP A 192 -2.77 -25.11 -2.68
N ILE A 193 -3.32 -24.48 -1.64
CA ILE A 193 -2.65 -23.41 -0.90
C ILE A 193 -1.32 -23.88 -0.31
N ALA A 194 -1.27 -25.11 0.23
CA ALA A 194 -0.04 -25.65 0.78
C ALA A 194 1.02 -25.91 -0.30
N LEU A 195 0.64 -26.46 -1.46
CA LEU A 195 1.55 -26.64 -2.60
C LEU A 195 2.06 -25.31 -3.15
N GLU A 196 1.17 -24.36 -3.42
CA GLU A 196 1.49 -23.03 -3.93
C GLU A 196 2.44 -22.28 -2.98
N SER A 197 2.17 -22.34 -1.68
CA SER A 197 2.94 -21.63 -0.66
C SER A 197 4.30 -22.25 -0.36
N LEU A 198 4.46 -23.58 -0.49
CA LEU A 198 5.62 -24.28 0.08
C LEU A 198 6.46 -25.08 -0.92
N TYR A 199 5.89 -25.55 -2.04
CA TYR A 199 6.60 -26.45 -2.97
C TYR A 199 7.89 -25.83 -3.53
N HIS A 200 7.87 -24.54 -3.84
CA HIS A 200 9.03 -23.82 -4.38
C HIS A 200 10.23 -23.75 -3.40
N ARG A 201 10.03 -24.12 -2.13
CA ARG A 201 11.06 -24.17 -1.08
C ARG A 201 11.66 -25.58 -0.91
N VAL A 202 11.18 -26.57 -1.66
CA VAL A 202 11.68 -27.96 -1.62
C VAL A 202 12.83 -28.11 -2.62
N PRO A 203 14.08 -28.33 -2.16
CA PRO A 203 15.22 -28.40 -3.06
C PRO A 203 15.31 -29.77 -3.78
N PRO A 204 16.12 -29.88 -4.84
CA PRO A 204 16.48 -31.15 -5.45
C PRO A 204 16.93 -32.19 -4.41
N GLY A 205 16.37 -33.39 -4.50
CA GLY A 205 16.56 -34.48 -3.53
C GLY A 205 15.57 -34.49 -2.38
N GLY A 206 14.82 -33.40 -2.16
CA GLY A 206 13.77 -33.29 -1.14
C GLY A 206 12.50 -34.08 -1.51
N PHE A 207 11.64 -34.29 -0.50
CA PHE A 207 10.43 -35.10 -0.62
C PHE A 207 9.17 -34.25 -0.49
N VAL A 208 8.17 -34.57 -1.31
CA VAL A 208 6.80 -34.08 -1.14
C VAL A 208 5.90 -35.30 -0.94
N ILE A 209 5.28 -35.36 0.22
CA ILE A 209 4.38 -36.43 0.65
C ILE A 209 2.98 -35.82 0.74
N VAL A 210 2.01 -36.49 0.16
CA VAL A 210 0.62 -36.05 0.10
C VAL A 210 -0.27 -37.14 0.64
N ASP A 211 -0.95 -36.82 1.74
CA ASP A 211 -2.01 -37.62 2.30
C ASP A 211 -3.30 -37.38 1.49
N ASP A 212 -4.21 -38.34 1.51
CA ASP A 212 -5.53 -38.25 0.84
C ASP A 212 -5.59 -38.30 -0.68
N TYR A 213 -4.46 -38.22 -1.39
CA TYR A 213 -4.41 -38.30 -2.87
C TYR A 213 -5.12 -39.55 -3.45
N GLY A 214 -5.01 -40.69 -2.77
CA GLY A 214 -5.63 -41.94 -3.21
C GLY A 214 -7.11 -42.07 -2.85
N ALA A 215 -7.62 -41.32 -1.87
CA ALA A 215 -8.98 -41.48 -1.33
C ALA A 215 -9.91 -40.28 -1.54
N VAL A 216 -9.37 -39.05 -1.59
CA VAL A 216 -10.14 -37.81 -1.69
C VAL A 216 -9.91 -37.18 -3.06
N GLU A 217 -10.97 -37.13 -3.86
CA GLU A 217 -10.90 -36.66 -5.24
C GLU A 217 -10.48 -35.19 -5.34
N ALA A 218 -10.95 -34.35 -4.42
CA ALA A 218 -10.59 -32.93 -4.35
C ALA A 218 -9.09 -32.72 -4.12
N CYS A 219 -8.49 -33.47 -3.18
CA CYS A 219 -7.04 -33.49 -2.94
C CYS A 219 -6.27 -33.95 -4.19
N ARG A 220 -6.70 -35.05 -4.82
CA ARG A 220 -6.08 -35.55 -6.05
C ARG A 220 -6.08 -34.50 -7.14
N GLN A 221 -7.22 -33.86 -7.37
CA GLN A 221 -7.37 -32.86 -8.40
C GLN A 221 -6.43 -31.67 -8.16
N ALA A 222 -6.31 -31.17 -6.93
CA ALA A 222 -5.39 -30.07 -6.59
C ALA A 222 -3.93 -30.42 -6.91
N VAL A 223 -3.50 -31.64 -6.60
CA VAL A 223 -2.14 -32.11 -6.85
C VAL A 223 -1.87 -32.28 -8.35
N GLU A 224 -2.83 -32.81 -9.10
CA GLU A 224 -2.72 -32.98 -10.55
C GLU A 224 -2.69 -31.64 -11.29
N ASP A 225 -3.58 -30.73 -10.93
CA ASP A 225 -3.62 -29.37 -11.47
C ASP A 225 -2.30 -28.65 -11.21
N PHE A 226 -1.78 -28.72 -9.97
CA PHE A 226 -0.51 -28.11 -9.60
C PHE A 226 0.66 -28.71 -10.39
N ARG A 227 0.75 -30.04 -10.45
CA ARG A 227 1.84 -30.71 -11.19
C ARG A 227 1.79 -30.44 -12.68
N SER A 228 0.61 -30.39 -13.26
CA SER A 228 0.39 -30.02 -14.66
C SER A 228 0.83 -28.58 -14.93
N LEU A 229 0.36 -27.63 -14.10
CA LEU A 229 0.71 -26.21 -14.20
C LEU A 229 2.21 -25.97 -14.09
N HIS A 230 2.90 -26.73 -13.23
CA HIS A 230 4.32 -26.58 -12.96
C HIS A 230 5.23 -27.55 -13.74
N GLY A 231 4.67 -28.33 -14.68
CA GLY A 231 5.44 -29.27 -15.51
C GLY A 231 6.19 -30.34 -14.70
N ILE A 232 5.66 -30.74 -13.54
CA ILE A 232 6.30 -31.70 -12.64
C ILE A 232 6.07 -33.12 -13.17
N THR A 233 7.11 -33.67 -13.80
CA THR A 233 7.11 -35.03 -14.36
C THR A 233 7.72 -36.07 -13.43
N ALA A 234 8.19 -35.65 -12.24
CA ALA A 234 8.78 -36.55 -11.25
C ALA A 234 7.80 -37.69 -10.89
N PRO A 235 8.22 -38.96 -10.93
CA PRO A 235 7.31 -40.08 -10.69
C PRO A 235 6.58 -39.98 -9.34
N LEU A 236 5.28 -40.20 -9.38
CA LEU A 236 4.44 -40.35 -8.18
C LEU A 236 4.52 -41.81 -7.71
N HIS A 237 4.82 -41.98 -6.44
CA HIS A 237 4.98 -43.26 -5.77
C HIS A 237 3.88 -43.42 -4.73
N GLN A 238 3.09 -44.49 -4.88
CA GLN A 238 2.08 -44.85 -3.91
C GLN A 238 2.74 -45.42 -2.64
N ILE A 239 2.32 -44.93 -1.46
CA ILE A 239 2.78 -45.41 -0.16
C ILE A 239 1.81 -46.48 0.37
N ASP A 240 0.53 -46.12 0.41
CA ASP A 240 -0.57 -46.97 0.86
C ASP A 240 -1.84 -46.66 0.05
N TRP A 241 -3.01 -47.00 0.58
CA TRP A 241 -4.28 -46.81 -0.13
C TRP A 241 -4.64 -45.34 -0.38
N THR A 242 -4.10 -44.40 0.38
CA THR A 242 -4.42 -42.97 0.26
C THR A 242 -3.19 -42.04 0.19
N GLY A 243 -2.07 -42.40 0.81
CA GLY A 243 -0.84 -41.59 0.78
C GLY A 243 0.04 -41.84 -0.44
N TRP A 244 0.57 -40.77 -1.03
CA TRP A 244 1.49 -40.77 -2.17
C TRP A 244 2.65 -39.81 -1.93
N TYR A 245 3.78 -40.01 -2.63
CA TYR A 245 4.87 -39.04 -2.61
C TYR A 245 5.57 -38.94 -3.96
N TRP A 246 6.30 -37.85 -4.16
CA TRP A 246 7.35 -37.81 -5.17
C TRP A 246 8.60 -37.17 -4.58
N ARG A 247 9.71 -37.43 -5.26
CA ARG A 247 10.99 -36.85 -4.90
C ARG A 247 11.37 -35.80 -5.93
N VAL A 248 11.77 -34.63 -5.46
CA VAL A 248 12.25 -33.56 -6.35
C VAL A 248 13.56 -34.06 -6.99
N PRO A 249 13.65 -34.14 -8.32
CA PRO A 249 14.78 -34.79 -8.99
C PRO A 249 16.10 -34.07 -8.66
N LYS A 250 17.11 -34.81 -8.23
CA LYS A 250 18.51 -34.34 -8.26
C LYS A 250 18.94 -34.27 -9.72
N PRO A 251 19.67 -33.23 -10.17
CA PRO A 251 20.27 -33.25 -11.50
C PRO A 251 21.19 -34.48 -11.57
N SER A 252 20.85 -35.50 -12.38
CA SER A 252 21.62 -36.73 -12.45
C SER A 252 22.92 -36.49 -13.20
N LEU A 253 24.05 -36.99 -12.69
CA LEU A 253 25.33 -37.02 -13.42
C LEU A 253 25.25 -37.87 -14.69
N ASP A 254 24.36 -38.86 -14.74
CA ASP A 254 24.15 -39.74 -15.89
C ASP A 254 23.75 -38.98 -17.16
N LEU A 255 22.98 -37.89 -17.04
CA LEU A 255 22.62 -37.01 -18.15
C LEU A 255 23.81 -36.19 -18.69
N TRP A 256 24.86 -36.01 -17.89
CA TRP A 256 26.05 -35.21 -18.25
C TRP A 256 27.24 -36.08 -18.70
N PHE A 257 27.14 -37.40 -18.59
CA PHE A 257 28.23 -38.35 -18.88
C PHE A 257 27.93 -39.36 -19.98
N GLU A 258 26.83 -39.23 -20.74
CA GLU A 258 26.48 -40.17 -21.83
C GLU A 258 27.64 -40.46 -22.81
N HIS A 259 28.64 -39.57 -22.89
CA HIS A 259 29.79 -39.69 -23.79
C HIS A 259 31.18 -39.66 -23.12
N ALA A 260 31.30 -39.62 -21.78
CA ALA A 260 32.59 -39.49 -21.11
C ALA A 260 33.33 -40.82 -20.91
N SER A 261 34.66 -40.78 -20.99
CA SER A 261 35.55 -41.93 -20.73
C SER A 261 35.38 -42.49 -19.32
N ALA A 262 35.62 -43.80 -19.16
CA ALA A 262 35.50 -44.47 -17.86
C ALA A 262 36.47 -43.86 -16.83
N GLU A 263 37.65 -43.43 -17.30
CA GLU A 263 38.68 -42.76 -16.52
C GLU A 263 38.20 -41.37 -16.03
N ALA A 264 37.56 -40.58 -16.89
CA ALA A 264 37.00 -39.29 -16.50
C ALA A 264 35.87 -39.44 -15.48
N ARG A 265 35.04 -40.50 -15.59
CA ARG A 265 33.98 -40.80 -14.61
C ARG A 265 34.55 -41.13 -13.22
N VAL A 266 35.55 -42.00 -13.14
CA VAL A 266 36.20 -42.36 -11.87
C VAL A 266 36.88 -41.15 -11.23
N LEU A 267 37.55 -40.32 -12.04
CA LEU A 267 38.17 -39.09 -11.55
C LEU A 267 37.12 -38.09 -11.05
N MET A 268 35.94 -38.03 -11.68
CA MET A 268 34.84 -37.18 -11.22
C MET A 268 34.15 -37.70 -9.96
N GLU A 269 33.91 -39.00 -9.83
CA GLU A 269 33.44 -39.60 -8.58
C GLU A 269 34.39 -39.30 -7.42
N ARG A 270 35.71 -39.40 -7.68
CA ARG A 270 36.73 -39.01 -6.71
C ARG A 270 36.70 -37.51 -6.42
N ALA A 271 36.53 -36.67 -7.43
CA ALA A 271 36.48 -35.22 -7.26
C ALA A 271 35.30 -34.79 -6.39
N GLU A 272 34.13 -35.41 -6.58
CA GLU A 272 32.95 -35.18 -5.74
C GLU A 272 33.15 -35.71 -4.32
N ALA A 273 33.69 -36.92 -4.15
CA ALA A 273 33.96 -37.47 -2.83
C ALA A 273 34.95 -36.60 -2.03
N LEU A 274 35.97 -36.04 -2.68
CA LEU A 274 36.92 -35.10 -2.06
C LEU A 274 36.25 -33.77 -1.70
N ARG A 275 35.40 -33.23 -2.59
CA ARG A 275 34.60 -32.04 -2.30
C ARG A 275 33.71 -32.26 -1.08
N ASP A 276 33.02 -33.39 -1.02
CA ASP A 276 32.10 -33.72 0.07
C ASP A 276 32.84 -33.95 1.41
N GLN A 277 34.13 -34.30 1.36
CA GLN A 277 35.04 -34.35 2.52
C GLN A 277 35.63 -32.97 2.91
N GLY A 278 35.32 -31.91 2.15
CA GLY A 278 35.87 -30.58 2.35
C GLY A 278 37.28 -30.35 1.76
N ASP A 279 37.82 -31.30 0.99
CA ASP A 279 39.12 -31.17 0.32
C ASP A 279 38.95 -30.51 -1.07
N ALA A 280 38.84 -29.19 -1.08
CA ALA A 280 38.64 -28.40 -2.29
C ALA A 280 39.84 -28.47 -3.26
N GLU A 281 41.08 -28.54 -2.76
CA GLU A 281 42.27 -28.65 -3.60
C GLU A 281 42.36 -30.02 -4.25
N GLY A 282 42.09 -31.10 -3.51
CA GLY A 282 42.02 -32.45 -4.04
C GLY A 282 40.89 -32.62 -5.06
N ALA A 283 39.71 -32.06 -4.78
CA ALA A 283 38.59 -32.05 -5.72
C ALA A 283 38.93 -31.33 -7.02
N ARG A 284 39.59 -30.16 -6.93
CA ARG A 284 40.06 -29.38 -8.09
C ARG A 284 41.07 -30.17 -8.92
N ALA A 285 42.06 -30.79 -8.28
CA ALA A 285 43.09 -31.57 -8.96
C ALA A 285 42.48 -32.77 -9.71
N ALA A 286 41.53 -33.48 -9.08
CA ALA A 286 40.83 -34.60 -9.69
C ALA A 286 39.95 -34.17 -10.88
N ALA A 287 39.25 -33.04 -10.77
CA ALA A 287 38.46 -32.48 -11.87
C ALA A 287 39.32 -32.03 -13.06
N LEU A 288 40.49 -31.40 -12.80
CA LEU A 288 41.44 -31.06 -13.85
C LEU A 288 41.99 -32.31 -14.56
N ALA A 289 42.34 -33.35 -13.81
CA ALA A 289 42.76 -34.63 -14.39
C ALA A 289 41.63 -35.26 -15.24
N ALA A 290 40.37 -35.14 -14.84
CA ALA A 290 39.24 -35.61 -15.64
C ALA A 290 39.16 -34.87 -16.99
N LEU A 291 39.44 -33.56 -17.02
CA LEU A 291 39.49 -32.76 -18.25
C LEU A 291 40.68 -33.10 -19.17
N GLU A 292 41.80 -33.59 -18.63
CA GLU A 292 42.91 -34.09 -19.45
C GLU A 292 42.51 -35.34 -20.25
N HIS A 293 41.65 -36.19 -19.66
CA HIS A 293 41.14 -37.39 -20.30
C HIS A 293 39.92 -37.15 -21.19
N GLU A 294 39.03 -36.23 -20.80
CA GLU A 294 37.83 -35.85 -21.54
C GLU A 294 37.60 -34.33 -21.43
N PRO A 295 38.12 -33.53 -22.38
CA PRO A 295 38.02 -32.07 -22.35
C PRO A 295 36.59 -31.53 -22.32
N ASN A 296 35.60 -32.33 -22.74
CA ASN A 296 34.19 -31.98 -22.73
C ASN A 296 33.42 -32.55 -21.54
N ALA A 297 34.11 -33.05 -20.50
CA ALA A 297 33.47 -33.53 -19.29
C ALA A 297 32.79 -32.37 -18.55
N MET A 298 31.51 -32.14 -18.86
CA MET A 298 30.72 -31.06 -18.30
C MET A 298 30.68 -31.07 -16.76
N PRO A 299 30.57 -32.23 -16.07
CA PRO A 299 30.63 -32.26 -14.61
C PRO A 299 31.95 -31.75 -14.04
N ALA A 300 33.06 -31.95 -14.74
CA ALA A 300 34.37 -31.44 -14.32
C ALA A 300 34.43 -29.92 -14.43
N HIS A 301 33.98 -29.35 -15.54
CA HIS A 301 33.86 -27.90 -15.72
C HIS A 301 32.93 -27.26 -14.67
N VAL A 302 31.75 -27.86 -14.45
CA VAL A 302 30.79 -27.41 -13.43
C VAL A 302 31.41 -27.44 -12.04
N LEU A 303 32.12 -28.51 -11.68
CA LEU A 303 32.78 -28.63 -10.39
C LEU A 303 33.88 -27.57 -10.24
N LEU A 304 34.72 -27.37 -11.25
CA LEU A 304 35.77 -26.35 -11.24
C LEU A 304 35.19 -24.93 -11.13
N ALA A 305 34.10 -24.65 -11.83
CA ALA A 305 33.38 -23.39 -11.70
C ALA A 305 32.81 -23.20 -10.29
N ARG A 306 32.20 -24.22 -9.67
CA ARG A 306 31.68 -24.15 -8.29
C ARG A 306 32.78 -24.00 -7.24
N LEU A 307 33.94 -24.63 -7.45
CA LEU A 307 35.10 -24.48 -6.57
C LEU A 307 35.72 -23.08 -6.69
N ARG A 308 35.69 -22.49 -7.88
CA ARG A 308 36.19 -21.13 -8.13
C ARG A 308 35.22 -20.03 -7.66
N LEU A 309 33.92 -20.23 -7.86
CA LEU A 309 32.86 -19.27 -7.59
C LEU A 309 31.86 -19.85 -6.58
N PRO A 310 32.25 -19.92 -5.28
CA PRO A 310 31.41 -20.48 -4.24
C PRO A 310 30.23 -19.55 -3.93
N GLY A 311 29.11 -20.15 -3.53
CA GLY A 311 27.87 -19.44 -3.18
C GLY A 311 26.70 -19.81 -4.10
N PRO A 312 25.57 -19.06 -4.04
CA PRO A 312 24.45 -19.28 -4.93
C PRO A 312 24.81 -19.06 -6.40
N ASP A 313 23.98 -19.60 -7.30
CA ASP A 313 24.14 -19.40 -8.73
C ASP A 313 23.60 -18.04 -9.20
N TYR A 314 23.89 -17.71 -10.46
CA TYR A 314 23.45 -16.45 -11.05
C TYR A 314 21.92 -16.29 -11.05
N LEU A 315 21.14 -17.37 -11.13
CA LEU A 315 19.67 -17.33 -11.06
C LEU A 315 19.18 -16.88 -9.68
N HIS A 316 19.87 -17.25 -8.60
CA HIS A 316 19.61 -16.67 -7.28
C HIS A 316 19.78 -15.14 -7.31
N HIS A 317 20.90 -14.65 -7.83
CA HIS A 317 21.15 -13.21 -7.88
C HIS A 317 20.20 -12.47 -8.83
N LEU A 318 19.88 -13.05 -9.98
CA LEU A 318 18.89 -12.49 -10.91
C LEU A 318 17.50 -12.44 -10.26
N ARG A 319 17.10 -13.47 -9.50
CA ARG A 319 15.88 -13.45 -8.69
C ARG A 319 15.92 -12.32 -7.66
N ARG A 320 17.03 -12.16 -6.93
CA ARG A 320 17.20 -11.04 -5.97
C ARG A 320 17.08 -9.70 -6.69
N LEU A 321 17.64 -9.54 -7.89
CA LEU A 321 17.50 -8.33 -8.70
C LEU A 321 16.03 -8.05 -9.06
N HIS A 322 15.28 -9.04 -9.53
CA HIS A 322 13.85 -8.88 -9.76
C HIS A 322 13.08 -8.51 -8.48
N GLN A 323 13.46 -9.05 -7.33
CA GLN A 323 12.83 -8.74 -6.04
C GLN A 323 13.16 -7.32 -5.56
N ARG A 324 14.40 -6.88 -5.75
CA ARG A 324 14.94 -5.58 -5.30
C ARG A 324 14.52 -4.44 -6.23
N LEU A 325 14.71 -4.61 -7.53
CA LEU A 325 14.45 -3.57 -8.54
C LEU A 325 12.98 -3.49 -8.92
N ARG A 326 12.25 -4.62 -8.93
CA ARG A 326 10.84 -4.72 -9.38
C ARG A 326 10.63 -4.00 -10.74
N PRO A 327 11.33 -4.43 -11.81
CA PRO A 327 11.34 -3.73 -13.09
C PRO A 327 9.93 -3.67 -13.73
N ASP A 328 9.57 -2.51 -14.28
CA ASP A 328 8.34 -2.34 -15.08
C ASP A 328 8.52 -2.91 -16.49
N LEU A 329 9.73 -2.83 -17.05
CA LEU A 329 10.15 -3.58 -18.24
C LEU A 329 11.45 -4.36 -17.96
N TYR A 330 11.35 -5.68 -18.05
CA TYR A 330 12.49 -6.60 -18.08
C TYR A 330 12.73 -7.10 -19.50
N VAL A 331 13.96 -6.97 -20.02
CA VAL A 331 14.36 -7.43 -21.36
C VAL A 331 15.45 -8.49 -21.26
N GLU A 332 15.27 -9.60 -21.95
CA GLU A 332 16.25 -10.70 -22.01
C GLU A 332 16.69 -10.95 -23.44
N ILE A 333 18.01 -10.92 -23.69
CA ILE A 333 18.61 -11.29 -24.97
C ILE A 333 19.23 -12.68 -24.82
N GLY A 334 18.67 -13.67 -25.53
CA GLY A 334 19.04 -15.08 -25.40
C GLY A 334 18.34 -15.73 -24.22
N CYS A 335 17.17 -16.32 -24.46
CA CYS A 335 16.35 -16.94 -23.40
C CYS A 335 16.49 -18.45 -23.29
N PHE A 336 16.94 -19.10 -24.36
CA PHE A 336 17.16 -20.53 -24.44
C PHE A 336 15.99 -21.37 -23.85
N GLU A 337 16.16 -21.95 -22.65
CA GLU A 337 15.14 -22.79 -21.97
C GLU A 337 14.14 -22.00 -21.09
N GLY A 338 14.33 -20.69 -20.97
CA GLY A 338 13.45 -19.75 -20.25
C GLY A 338 13.62 -19.76 -18.72
N ALA A 339 14.74 -20.30 -18.19
CA ALA A 339 14.95 -20.41 -16.74
C ALA A 339 15.07 -19.04 -16.05
N SER A 340 15.84 -18.13 -16.62
CA SER A 340 15.97 -16.71 -16.26
C SER A 340 14.65 -15.97 -16.41
N LEU A 341 13.96 -16.11 -17.55
CA LEU A 341 12.64 -15.50 -17.77
C LEU A 341 11.60 -15.80 -16.70
N ARG A 342 11.56 -17.05 -16.21
CA ARG A 342 10.59 -17.47 -15.19
C ARG A 342 10.84 -16.83 -13.81
N LEU A 343 12.00 -16.20 -13.60
CA LEU A 343 12.28 -15.43 -12.39
C LEU A 343 11.58 -14.06 -12.38
N ALA A 344 11.16 -13.59 -13.56
CA ALA A 344 10.45 -12.34 -13.67
C ALA A 344 9.08 -12.43 -12.99
N ARG A 345 8.78 -11.44 -12.15
CA ARG A 345 7.52 -11.36 -11.42
C ARG A 345 6.35 -11.03 -12.37
N PRO A 346 5.10 -11.42 -12.03
CA PRO A 346 3.94 -11.21 -12.90
C PRO A 346 3.46 -9.74 -13.03
N VAL A 347 4.15 -8.78 -12.41
CA VAL A 347 3.65 -7.39 -12.26
C VAL A 347 4.15 -6.44 -13.36
N GLY A 348 5.29 -6.72 -14.00
CA GLY A 348 5.89 -5.89 -15.07
C GLY A 348 5.72 -6.49 -16.47
N ARG A 349 6.19 -5.81 -17.52
CA ARG A 349 6.30 -6.36 -18.88
C ARG A 349 7.60 -7.14 -18.99
N VAL A 350 7.53 -8.34 -19.57
CA VAL A 350 8.70 -9.17 -19.83
C VAL A 350 8.85 -9.35 -21.33
N LEU A 351 10.03 -9.05 -21.86
CA LEU A 351 10.33 -9.21 -23.27
C LEU A 351 11.58 -10.07 -23.42
N ALA A 352 11.50 -11.11 -24.24
CA ALA A 352 12.67 -11.91 -24.59
C ALA A 352 12.88 -11.92 -26.09
N VAL A 353 14.13 -11.82 -26.51
CA VAL A 353 14.54 -11.86 -27.92
C VAL A 353 15.49 -13.03 -28.10
N ASP A 354 15.07 -13.99 -28.91
CA ASP A 354 15.83 -15.21 -29.16
C ASP A 354 15.48 -15.77 -30.54
N PRO A 355 16.45 -16.07 -31.42
CA PRO A 355 16.15 -16.59 -32.75
C PRO A 355 15.57 -18.02 -32.73
N ALA A 356 15.81 -18.78 -31.66
CA ALA A 356 15.40 -20.18 -31.54
C ALA A 356 15.11 -20.59 -30.07
N PRO A 357 14.08 -20.01 -29.43
CA PRO A 357 13.74 -20.31 -28.04
C PRO A 357 13.31 -21.79 -27.88
N ARG A 358 13.80 -22.45 -26.83
CA ARG A 358 13.52 -23.86 -26.49
C ARG A 358 12.95 -23.99 -25.09
N LEU A 359 11.86 -23.28 -24.83
CA LEU A 359 11.29 -23.16 -23.49
C LEU A 359 10.94 -24.54 -22.89
N ALA A 360 11.55 -24.86 -21.76
CA ALA A 360 11.28 -26.09 -21.03
C ALA A 360 9.90 -26.09 -20.33
N ALA A 361 9.31 -24.91 -20.14
CA ALA A 361 8.01 -24.68 -19.52
C ALA A 361 7.40 -23.36 -20.05
N PRO A 362 6.08 -23.13 -19.92
CA PRO A 362 5.46 -21.88 -20.34
C PRO A 362 6.14 -20.66 -19.69
N PRO A 363 6.38 -19.57 -20.44
CA PRO A 363 6.90 -18.34 -19.86
C PRO A 363 5.82 -17.66 -19.00
N PRO A 364 6.18 -16.67 -18.16
CA PRO A 364 5.19 -15.88 -17.42
C PRO A 364 4.09 -15.32 -18.34
N ALA A 365 2.85 -15.20 -17.85
CA ALA A 365 1.72 -14.75 -18.67
C ALA A 365 1.90 -13.33 -19.25
N ASN A 366 2.76 -12.53 -18.61
CA ASN A 366 3.18 -11.18 -18.98
C ASN A 366 4.44 -11.14 -19.87
N ALA A 367 4.96 -12.30 -20.29
CA ALA A 367 6.12 -12.41 -21.14
C ALA A 367 5.76 -12.50 -22.63
N THR A 368 6.43 -11.67 -23.43
CA THR A 368 6.41 -11.76 -24.89
C THR A 368 7.75 -12.25 -25.38
N ILE A 369 7.75 -13.27 -26.24
CA ILE A 369 8.97 -13.82 -26.83
C ILE A 369 8.97 -13.46 -28.31
N VAL A 370 9.97 -12.69 -28.72
CA VAL A 370 10.20 -12.30 -30.10
C VAL A 370 11.22 -13.26 -30.70
N GLN A 371 10.74 -14.09 -31.62
CA GLN A 371 11.59 -15.07 -32.29
C GLN A 371 12.41 -14.42 -33.41
N ALA A 372 13.50 -13.75 -33.05
CA ALA A 372 14.37 -13.02 -33.97
C ALA A 372 15.81 -12.98 -33.43
N THR A 373 16.78 -12.71 -34.30
CA THR A 373 18.12 -12.31 -33.83
C THR A 373 18.02 -10.96 -33.12
N SER A 374 18.92 -10.65 -32.19
CA SER A 374 18.94 -9.33 -31.55
C SER A 374 19.16 -8.21 -32.57
N ASP A 375 19.99 -8.45 -33.58
CA ASP A 375 20.19 -7.55 -34.72
C ASP A 375 18.88 -7.24 -35.46
N ASP A 376 18.10 -8.26 -35.83
CA ASP A 376 16.83 -8.08 -36.53
C ASP A 376 15.79 -7.39 -35.63
N PHE A 377 15.76 -7.72 -34.35
CA PHE A 377 14.85 -7.11 -33.38
C PHE A 377 15.12 -5.60 -33.24
N PHE A 378 16.38 -5.19 -33.02
CA PHE A 378 16.74 -3.79 -32.86
C PHE A 378 16.68 -3.00 -34.17
N ALA A 379 16.83 -3.65 -35.33
CA ALA A 379 16.65 -3.02 -36.63
C ALA A 379 15.18 -2.96 -37.09
N GLY A 380 14.32 -3.80 -36.50
CA GLY A 380 12.92 -3.99 -36.86
C GLY A 380 11.94 -3.09 -36.10
N PRO A 381 10.65 -3.15 -36.46
CA PRO A 381 9.60 -2.39 -35.77
C PRO A 381 9.36 -2.89 -34.33
N ASP A 382 9.77 -4.12 -34.01
CA ASP A 382 9.57 -4.72 -32.68
C ASP A 382 10.40 -4.02 -31.59
N ALA A 383 11.46 -3.28 -31.93
CA ALA A 383 12.19 -2.43 -31.00
C ALA A 383 11.28 -1.38 -30.32
N ALA A 384 10.15 -1.01 -30.94
CA ALA A 384 9.15 -0.13 -30.32
C ALA A 384 8.55 -0.71 -29.02
N MET A 385 8.64 -2.03 -28.83
CA MET A 385 8.22 -2.70 -27.60
C MET A 385 9.06 -2.29 -26.38
N LEU A 386 10.23 -1.67 -26.57
CA LEU A 386 11.12 -1.24 -25.49
C LEU A 386 10.68 0.07 -24.83
N ALA A 387 9.67 0.77 -25.36
CA ALA A 387 9.13 1.98 -24.76
C ALA A 387 8.27 1.68 -23.51
N PRO A 388 8.28 2.54 -22.47
CA PRO A 388 8.96 3.85 -22.39
C PRO A 388 10.45 3.79 -22.05
N GLY A 389 10.98 2.63 -21.63
CA GLY A 389 12.39 2.41 -21.33
C GLY A 389 12.61 1.10 -20.58
N ILE A 390 13.85 0.63 -20.54
CA ILE A 390 14.27 -0.64 -19.94
C ILE A 390 14.79 -0.41 -18.52
N ASP A 391 14.13 -1.00 -17.52
CA ASP A 391 14.57 -0.90 -16.11
C ASP A 391 15.62 -1.96 -15.77
N LEU A 392 15.47 -3.15 -16.35
CA LEU A 392 16.40 -4.27 -16.18
C LEU A 392 16.57 -5.00 -17.51
N ALA A 393 17.80 -5.13 -17.99
CA ALA A 393 18.11 -6.02 -19.11
C ALA A 393 19.06 -7.12 -18.67
N PHE A 394 18.94 -8.30 -19.30
CA PHE A 394 19.86 -9.41 -19.14
C PHE A 394 20.36 -9.87 -20.51
N ILE A 395 21.69 -9.92 -20.68
CA ILE A 395 22.36 -10.39 -21.89
C ILE A 395 22.99 -11.76 -21.62
N ASP A 396 22.46 -12.79 -22.27
CA ASP A 396 22.91 -14.20 -22.23
C ASP A 396 22.78 -14.84 -23.63
N GLY A 397 23.25 -14.11 -24.65
CA GLY A 397 23.11 -14.41 -26.09
C GLY A 397 24.32 -15.12 -26.73
N ASP A 398 24.74 -14.69 -27.94
CA ASP A 398 25.74 -15.34 -28.81
C ASP A 398 27.17 -15.51 -28.22
N HIS A 399 27.40 -15.12 -26.95
CA HIS A 399 28.66 -15.17 -26.19
C HIS A 399 29.91 -14.58 -26.88
N SER A 400 29.78 -14.06 -28.10
CA SER A 400 30.84 -13.44 -28.88
C SER A 400 30.95 -11.97 -28.51
N PHE A 401 32.18 -11.50 -28.29
CA PHE A 401 32.46 -10.13 -27.85
C PHE A 401 31.81 -9.08 -28.75
N ALA A 402 31.90 -9.27 -30.07
CA ALA A 402 31.33 -8.34 -31.03
C ALA A 402 29.80 -8.24 -30.89
N GLN A 403 29.10 -9.36 -30.67
CA GLN A 403 27.65 -9.34 -30.52
C GLN A 403 27.23 -8.82 -29.14
N VAL A 404 27.88 -9.25 -28.06
CA VAL A 404 27.57 -8.77 -26.69
C VAL A 404 27.78 -7.26 -26.58
N LEU A 405 28.84 -6.71 -27.21
CA LEU A 405 29.04 -5.26 -27.28
C LEU A 405 27.91 -4.56 -28.03
N LYS A 406 27.45 -5.13 -29.14
CA LYS A 406 26.36 -4.56 -29.95
C LYS A 406 25.02 -4.59 -29.21
N ASP A 407 24.73 -5.70 -28.53
CA ASP A 407 23.53 -5.86 -27.70
C ASP A 407 23.54 -4.85 -26.53
N PHE A 408 24.68 -4.67 -25.86
CA PHE A 408 24.84 -3.64 -24.82
C PHE A 408 24.56 -2.24 -25.37
N ILE A 409 25.15 -1.87 -26.51
CA ILE A 409 24.94 -0.56 -27.15
C ILE A 409 23.45 -0.36 -27.48
N ASN A 410 22.79 -1.37 -28.03
CA ASN A 410 21.39 -1.27 -28.40
C ASN A 410 20.47 -1.18 -27.17
N LEU A 411 20.73 -1.94 -26.11
CA LEU A 411 19.96 -1.87 -24.86
C LEU A 411 20.17 -0.55 -24.12
N GLU A 412 21.40 0.00 -24.08
CA GLU A 412 21.69 1.28 -23.43
C GLU A 412 20.85 2.42 -24.03
N ARG A 413 20.70 2.46 -25.36
CA ARG A 413 19.86 3.46 -26.07
C ARG A 413 18.39 3.47 -25.64
N HIS A 414 17.93 2.40 -25.01
CA HIS A 414 16.56 2.24 -24.54
C HIS A 414 16.46 2.17 -23.01
N ALA A 415 17.54 2.40 -22.26
CA ALA A 415 17.52 2.32 -20.80
C ALA A 415 16.64 3.40 -20.16
N ALA A 416 15.86 3.02 -19.14
CA ALA A 416 15.13 3.96 -18.30
C ALA A 416 16.10 4.66 -17.31
N PRO A 417 15.71 5.82 -16.72
CA PRO A 417 16.50 6.44 -15.65
C PRO A 417 16.75 5.47 -14.49
N GLY A 418 18.02 5.21 -14.18
CA GLY A 418 18.40 4.24 -13.14
C GLY A 418 18.34 2.77 -13.57
N GLY A 419 18.10 2.50 -14.86
CA GLY A 419 18.10 1.15 -15.43
C GLY A 419 19.43 0.43 -15.26
N VAL A 420 19.36 -0.90 -15.25
CA VAL A 420 20.52 -1.79 -15.03
C VAL A 420 20.61 -2.78 -16.18
N ILE A 421 21.78 -2.88 -16.82
CA ILE A 421 22.08 -3.96 -17.77
C ILE A 421 22.94 -5.00 -17.06
N VAL A 422 22.52 -6.25 -17.13
CA VAL A 422 23.18 -7.40 -16.51
C VAL A 422 23.80 -8.25 -17.60
N LEU A 423 25.09 -8.56 -17.44
CA LEU A 423 25.90 -9.35 -18.38
C LEU A 423 26.23 -10.71 -17.75
N HIS A 424 25.89 -11.79 -18.44
CA HIS A 424 26.36 -13.13 -18.10
C HIS A 424 27.76 -13.39 -18.70
N ASP A 425 28.40 -14.49 -18.29
CA ASP A 425 29.70 -14.95 -18.82
C ASP A 425 30.88 -13.96 -18.73
N THR A 426 30.96 -13.24 -17.61
CA THR A 426 31.95 -12.18 -17.41
C THR A 426 33.21 -12.62 -16.64
N LEU A 427 33.18 -13.81 -16.03
CA LEU A 427 34.27 -14.47 -15.32
C LEU A 427 34.50 -15.89 -15.89
N PRO A 428 35.02 -16.01 -17.12
CA PRO A 428 35.30 -17.29 -17.76
C PRO A 428 36.23 -18.16 -16.91
N LEU A 429 36.02 -19.48 -16.91
CA LEU A 429 36.79 -20.43 -16.09
C LEU A 429 38.27 -20.45 -16.48
N ASP A 430 38.54 -20.51 -17.78
CA ASP A 430 39.88 -20.57 -18.38
C ASP A 430 39.84 -20.12 -19.86
N GLU A 431 40.99 -20.18 -20.54
CA GLU A 431 41.11 -19.82 -21.95
C GLU A 431 40.30 -20.77 -22.86
N ALA A 432 40.23 -22.07 -22.53
CA ALA A 432 39.54 -23.06 -23.36
C ALA A 432 38.02 -22.81 -23.41
N THR A 433 37.44 -22.44 -22.27
CA THR A 433 35.99 -22.16 -22.11
C THR A 433 35.56 -20.79 -22.65
N SER A 434 36.51 -19.91 -22.97
CA SER A 434 36.25 -18.56 -23.49
C SER A 434 36.70 -18.33 -24.94
N THR A 435 37.25 -19.36 -25.61
CA THR A 435 37.74 -19.23 -26.98
C THR A 435 36.61 -19.25 -28.01
N VAL A 436 36.64 -18.31 -28.96
CA VAL A 436 35.81 -18.31 -30.18
C VAL A 436 36.67 -18.78 -31.37
N PRO A 437 36.27 -19.81 -32.15
CA PRO A 437 35.04 -20.59 -32.03
C PRO A 437 35.07 -21.56 -30.85
N ARG A 438 33.87 -21.88 -30.32
CA ARG A 438 33.65 -22.78 -29.17
C ARG A 438 34.43 -24.08 -29.28
N ARG A 439 35.20 -24.40 -28.23
CA ARG A 439 36.02 -25.63 -28.14
C ARG A 439 35.52 -26.66 -27.12
N THR A 440 34.68 -26.23 -26.18
CA THR A 440 34.20 -27.04 -25.05
C THR A 440 32.68 -27.02 -24.93
N THR A 441 32.10 -28.06 -24.32
CA THR A 441 30.66 -28.07 -24.01
C THR A 441 30.30 -27.06 -22.93
N PHE A 442 31.11 -26.88 -21.87
CA PHE A 442 30.97 -25.72 -20.97
C PHE A 442 31.58 -24.50 -21.66
N TYR A 443 30.81 -23.46 -21.92
CA TYR A 443 31.23 -22.35 -22.78
C TYR A 443 30.73 -21.02 -22.24
N SER A 444 31.64 -20.04 -22.20
CA SER A 444 31.41 -18.66 -21.76
C SER A 444 31.75 -17.63 -22.85
N GLY A 445 32.40 -18.06 -23.94
CA GLY A 445 32.82 -17.18 -25.03
C GLY A 445 33.77 -16.06 -24.59
N ASP A 446 33.97 -15.09 -25.48
CA ASP A 446 34.89 -13.98 -25.27
C ASP A 446 34.20 -12.66 -24.89
N GLY A 447 32.90 -12.72 -24.57
CA GLY A 447 32.08 -11.58 -24.10
C GLY A 447 32.65 -10.82 -22.90
N TRP A 448 33.41 -11.48 -22.03
CA TRP A 448 34.11 -10.87 -20.89
C TRP A 448 35.00 -9.66 -21.27
N ARG A 449 35.45 -9.57 -22.53
CA ARG A 449 36.21 -8.42 -23.05
C ARG A 449 35.42 -7.11 -23.00
N LEU A 450 34.10 -7.16 -22.99
CA LEU A 450 33.25 -5.98 -22.79
C LEU A 450 33.59 -5.28 -21.47
N LEU A 451 33.95 -6.01 -20.41
CA LEU A 451 34.35 -5.38 -19.14
C LEU A 451 35.59 -4.49 -19.28
N ALA A 452 36.56 -4.92 -20.09
CA ALA A 452 37.75 -4.12 -20.36
C ALA A 452 37.40 -2.85 -21.14
N VAL A 453 36.48 -2.97 -22.11
CA VAL A 453 35.97 -1.83 -22.88
C VAL A 453 35.24 -0.83 -21.98
N LEU A 454 34.29 -1.29 -21.15
CA LEU A 454 33.52 -0.41 -20.28
C LEU A 454 34.41 0.30 -19.26
N ARG A 455 35.34 -0.42 -18.62
CA ARG A 455 36.26 0.19 -17.63
C ARG A 455 37.24 1.18 -18.25
N GLU A 456 37.65 0.98 -19.50
CA GLU A 456 38.59 1.89 -20.18
C GLU A 456 37.88 3.10 -20.82
N LEU A 457 36.79 2.86 -21.55
CA LEU A 457 36.16 3.87 -22.40
C LEU A 457 34.93 4.52 -21.78
N ARG A 458 34.31 3.91 -20.76
CA ARG A 458 33.13 4.40 -20.05
C ARG A 458 33.33 4.33 -18.52
N PRO A 459 34.42 4.90 -17.96
CA PRO A 459 34.74 4.80 -16.53
C PRO A 459 33.70 5.45 -15.60
N GLU A 460 32.79 6.26 -16.15
CA GLU A 460 31.66 6.84 -15.44
C GLU A 460 30.52 5.84 -15.18
N LEU A 461 30.46 4.71 -15.90
CA LEU A 461 29.51 3.64 -15.62
C LEU A 461 29.93 2.87 -14.35
N GLY A 462 28.94 2.55 -13.51
CA GLY A 462 29.15 1.62 -12.40
C GLY A 462 29.19 0.19 -12.92
N VAL A 463 30.35 -0.45 -12.94
CA VAL A 463 30.55 -1.83 -13.46
C VAL A 463 30.98 -2.75 -12.33
N ASP A 464 30.01 -3.47 -11.76
CA ASP A 464 30.19 -4.33 -10.59
C ASP A 464 29.96 -5.80 -10.95
N THR A 465 30.97 -6.66 -10.77
CA THR A 465 30.90 -8.09 -11.09
C THR A 465 30.69 -8.92 -9.82
N ILE A 466 29.60 -9.68 -9.75
CA ILE A 466 29.35 -10.69 -8.70
C ILE A 466 30.04 -11.99 -9.11
N ALA A 467 30.92 -12.49 -8.24
CA ALA A 467 31.65 -13.75 -8.41
C ALA A 467 30.76 -14.97 -8.13
N THR A 468 29.74 -15.20 -8.97
CA THR A 468 28.74 -16.27 -8.83
C THR A 468 28.86 -17.34 -9.92
N TYR A 469 28.52 -18.59 -9.57
CA TYR A 469 28.46 -19.69 -10.51
C TYR A 469 27.37 -19.47 -11.60
N PRO A 470 27.61 -19.84 -12.88
CA PRO A 470 28.77 -20.57 -13.39
C PRO A 470 29.95 -19.71 -13.82
N THR A 471 29.71 -18.47 -14.26
CA THR A 471 30.68 -17.67 -15.02
C THR A 471 30.60 -16.18 -14.65
N GLY A 472 30.07 -15.85 -13.48
CA GLY A 472 29.95 -14.49 -12.98
C GLY A 472 28.80 -13.69 -13.60
N LEU A 473 28.30 -12.72 -12.84
CA LEU A 473 27.19 -11.85 -13.25
C LEU A 473 27.62 -10.39 -13.06
N THR A 474 27.76 -9.62 -14.15
CA THR A 474 28.15 -8.21 -14.06
C THR A 474 26.94 -7.30 -14.19
N LEU A 475 26.86 -6.30 -13.32
CA LEU A 475 25.82 -5.29 -13.31
C LEU A 475 26.41 -3.96 -13.77
N VAL A 476 25.78 -3.35 -14.77
CA VAL A 476 26.18 -2.05 -15.33
C VAL A 476 25.10 -1.01 -14.99
N ARG A 477 25.50 0.07 -14.31
CA ARG A 477 24.65 1.13 -13.77
C ARG A 477 25.11 2.50 -14.27
N GLY A 478 24.22 3.50 -14.20
CA GLY A 478 24.53 4.85 -14.68
C GLY A 478 24.46 4.98 -16.21
N LEU A 479 23.65 4.13 -16.84
CA LEU A 479 23.45 4.07 -18.29
C LEU A 479 22.99 5.44 -18.85
N ASP A 480 23.50 5.81 -20.01
CA ASP A 480 23.12 7.03 -20.72
C ASP A 480 22.54 6.67 -22.10
N PRO A 481 21.20 6.71 -22.26
CA PRO A 481 20.54 6.42 -23.53
C PRO A 481 20.95 7.34 -24.69
N ALA A 482 21.52 8.51 -24.40
CA ALA A 482 22.00 9.44 -25.41
C ALA A 482 23.46 9.16 -25.85
N SER A 483 24.16 8.24 -25.18
CA SER A 483 25.55 7.91 -25.49
C SER A 483 25.67 7.19 -26.82
N SER A 484 26.44 7.77 -27.76
CA SER A 484 26.82 7.13 -29.03
C SER A 484 28.26 6.59 -29.02
N LEU A 485 29.05 6.83 -27.96
CA LEU A 485 30.50 6.62 -27.95
C LEU A 485 30.94 5.22 -28.41
N LEU A 486 30.31 4.18 -27.84
CA LEU A 486 30.65 2.79 -28.16
C LEU A 486 30.13 2.38 -29.54
N GLY A 487 29.01 2.96 -29.99
CA GLY A 487 28.44 2.74 -31.32
C GLY A 487 29.28 3.36 -32.44
N ASP A 488 29.66 4.63 -32.28
CA ASP A 488 30.45 5.37 -33.28
C ASP A 488 31.85 4.78 -33.49
N ARG A 489 32.38 4.10 -32.47
CA ARG A 489 33.71 3.46 -32.48
C ARG A 489 33.66 1.94 -32.50
N TYR A 490 32.51 1.35 -32.84
CA TYR A 490 32.31 -0.10 -32.75
C TYR A 490 33.39 -0.92 -33.47
N GLU A 491 33.67 -0.62 -34.75
CA GLU A 491 34.69 -1.33 -35.53
C GLU A 491 36.11 -1.19 -34.97
N GLU A 492 36.45 0.00 -34.45
CA GLU A 492 37.74 0.27 -33.82
C GLU A 492 37.90 -0.53 -32.52
N ILE A 493 36.85 -0.55 -31.69
CA ILE A 493 36.81 -1.28 -30.42
C ILE A 493 36.89 -2.78 -30.68
N VAL A 494 36.12 -3.31 -31.62
CA VAL A 494 36.16 -4.74 -31.98
C VAL A 494 37.54 -5.12 -32.48
N ALA A 495 38.14 -4.36 -33.40
CA ALA A 495 39.48 -4.65 -33.91
C ALA A 495 40.57 -4.63 -32.82
N ARG A 496 40.47 -3.69 -31.88
CA ARG A 496 41.44 -3.53 -30.79
C ARG A 496 41.32 -4.61 -29.72
N PHE A 497 40.10 -4.91 -29.26
CA PHE A 497 39.88 -5.76 -28.09
C PHE A 497 39.71 -7.24 -28.43
N THR A 498 39.42 -7.62 -29.68
CA THR A 498 39.40 -9.03 -30.11
C THR A 498 40.77 -9.71 -29.91
N GLY A 499 41.87 -8.97 -30.01
CA GLY A 499 43.23 -9.48 -29.79
C GLY A 499 43.67 -9.52 -28.33
N LEU A 500 42.80 -9.16 -27.36
CA LEU A 500 43.18 -9.13 -25.95
C LEU A 500 43.46 -10.58 -25.46
N PRO A 501 44.68 -10.88 -24.96
CA PRO A 501 45.02 -12.21 -24.48
C PRO A 501 44.21 -12.55 -23.24
N PHE A 502 43.88 -13.83 -23.08
CA PHE A 502 43.20 -14.30 -21.88
C PHE A 502 44.08 -14.06 -20.64
N GLN A 503 43.50 -13.40 -19.65
CA GLN A 503 44.09 -13.28 -18.32
C GLN A 503 43.05 -13.74 -17.32
N ALA A 504 43.44 -14.65 -16.41
CA ALA A 504 42.52 -15.16 -15.40
C ALA A 504 41.95 -13.98 -14.58
N PRO A 505 40.62 -13.75 -14.60
CA PRO A 505 40.03 -12.66 -13.85
C PRO A 505 40.30 -12.77 -12.34
N SER A 506 40.81 -11.69 -11.75
CA SER A 506 41.03 -11.56 -10.31
C SER A 506 39.69 -11.47 -9.58
N LEU A 507 39.42 -12.44 -8.69
CA LEU A 507 38.23 -12.41 -7.84
C LEU A 507 38.30 -11.35 -6.73
N ALA A 508 39.51 -10.83 -6.45
CA ALA A 508 39.69 -9.77 -5.46
C ALA A 508 39.05 -8.44 -5.88
N ASP A 509 38.86 -8.25 -7.19
CA ASP A 509 38.23 -7.07 -7.78
C ASP A 509 36.72 -7.28 -8.04
N CYS A 510 36.16 -8.40 -7.55
CA CYS A 510 34.76 -8.77 -7.70
C CYS A 510 34.04 -8.70 -6.35
N ILE A 511 32.72 -8.59 -6.41
CA ILE A 511 31.85 -8.74 -5.25
C ILE A 511 31.74 -10.24 -4.94
N PRO A 512 31.91 -10.66 -3.67
CA PRO A 512 31.74 -12.06 -3.29
C PRO A 512 30.36 -12.58 -3.69
N GLY A 513 30.29 -13.76 -4.30
CA GLY A 513 29.05 -14.42 -4.71
C GLY A 513 28.24 -15.00 -3.56
N ASP A 514 28.20 -14.36 -2.39
CA ASP A 514 27.38 -14.81 -1.26
C ASP A 514 25.90 -14.40 -1.43
N PRO A 515 24.94 -15.01 -0.71
CA PRO A 515 23.50 -14.80 -0.94
C PRO A 515 23.02 -13.34 -0.93
N ASP A 516 23.75 -12.45 -0.25
CA ASP A 516 23.37 -11.06 -0.02
C ASP A 516 24.11 -10.08 -0.96
N ALA A 517 24.88 -10.56 -1.93
CA ALA A 517 25.64 -9.74 -2.87
C ALA A 517 24.81 -8.64 -3.56
N VAL A 518 23.61 -9.01 -4.02
CA VAL A 518 22.66 -8.07 -4.66
C VAL A 518 22.10 -7.08 -3.65
N ASP A 519 21.84 -7.52 -2.42
CA ASP A 519 21.32 -6.65 -1.37
C ASP A 519 22.34 -5.60 -0.93
N ARG A 520 23.64 -5.89 -0.99
CA ARG A 520 24.66 -4.89 -0.69
C ARG A 520 24.77 -3.82 -1.78
N LEU A 521 24.56 -4.21 -3.03
CA LEU A 521 24.52 -3.29 -4.18
C LEU A 521 23.23 -2.46 -4.23
N PHE A 522 22.13 -3.08 -3.81
CA PHE A 522 20.80 -2.50 -3.76
C PHE A 522 20.21 -2.70 -2.35
N PRO A 523 20.71 -1.95 -1.34
CA PRO A 523 20.23 -2.09 0.02
C PRO A 523 18.72 -1.91 0.07
N PRO A 524 18.00 -2.67 0.92
CA PRO A 524 16.63 -2.31 1.24
C PRO A 524 16.60 -0.84 1.65
N PRO A 525 15.57 -0.07 1.28
CA PRO A 525 15.28 1.13 2.04
C PRO A 525 15.21 0.69 3.51
N LEU A 526 16.07 1.29 4.35
CA LEU A 526 16.30 0.92 5.76
C LEU A 526 15.00 0.43 6.40
N GLU A 527 14.92 -0.87 6.68
CA GLU A 527 13.90 -1.40 7.58
C GLU A 527 14.28 -0.91 8.98
N ALA A 528 13.38 -0.15 9.58
CA ALA A 528 13.52 0.32 10.95
C ALA A 528 13.49 -0.90 11.88
N ASP A 529 14.55 -1.07 12.67
CA ASP A 529 14.57 -1.96 13.82
C ASP A 529 13.32 -1.70 14.68
N GLU A 530 12.50 -2.74 14.82
CA GLU A 530 11.40 -2.80 15.78
C GLU A 530 11.98 -2.93 17.19
N ALA A 531 12.37 -1.79 17.77
CA ALA A 531 12.57 -1.65 19.20
C ALA A 531 11.91 -0.34 19.68
N GLU A 532 10.66 -0.51 20.11
CA GLU A 532 9.87 0.34 21.01
C GLU A 532 10.23 1.83 21.07
N SER A 533 9.71 2.60 20.11
CA SER A 533 9.57 4.03 20.28
C SER A 533 8.17 4.36 20.84
N PRO A 534 8.07 5.10 21.96
CA PRO A 534 6.80 5.68 22.43
C PRO A 534 6.10 6.56 21.37
N VAL A 535 6.82 6.96 20.32
CA VAL A 535 6.31 7.72 19.17
C VAL A 535 5.59 6.80 18.17
N LEU A 536 6.04 5.55 17.97
CA LEU A 536 5.31 4.54 17.18
C LEU A 536 3.98 4.16 17.85
N GLN A 537 3.92 4.17 19.19
CA GLN A 537 2.67 3.97 19.92
C GLN A 537 1.69 5.15 19.78
N ALA A 538 2.18 6.40 19.65
CA ALA A 538 1.34 7.56 19.37
C ALA A 538 0.83 7.58 17.91
N PHE A 539 1.61 7.06 16.96
CA PHE A 539 1.22 6.92 15.56
C PHE A 539 0.35 5.69 15.25
N ASN A 540 0.52 4.59 15.97
CA ASN A 540 -0.34 3.39 15.91
C ASN A 540 -1.70 3.58 16.61
N ALA A 541 -1.91 4.73 17.26
CA ALA A 541 -3.23 5.13 17.77
C ALA A 541 -4.16 5.67 16.65
N TRP A 542 -3.66 5.86 15.43
CA TRP A 542 -4.51 6.02 14.25
C TRP A 542 -5.04 4.66 13.80
N PRO A 543 -6.30 4.58 13.35
CA PRO A 543 -6.83 3.34 12.81
C PRO A 543 -5.91 2.84 11.68
N PRO A 544 -5.63 1.53 11.62
CA PRO A 544 -4.81 0.96 10.57
C PRO A 544 -5.37 1.38 9.21
N THR A 545 -4.48 1.76 8.29
CA THR A 545 -4.85 1.90 6.88
C THR A 545 -5.53 0.59 6.46
N PRO A 546 -6.76 0.63 5.90
CA PRO A 546 -7.41 -0.57 5.35
C PRO A 546 -6.47 -1.27 4.36
N PRO A 547 -6.69 -2.58 4.05
CA PRO A 547 -5.89 -3.33 3.09
C PRO A 547 -5.68 -2.51 1.80
N GLY A 548 -4.47 -2.65 1.23
CA GLY A 548 -3.83 -1.71 0.30
C GLY A 548 -4.73 -1.00 -0.71
N PRO A 549 -4.39 0.24 -1.09
CA PRO A 549 -5.31 1.08 -1.84
C PRO A 549 -5.66 0.53 -3.23
N ALA A 550 -6.95 0.57 -3.57
CA ALA A 550 -7.49 0.23 -4.89
C ALA A 550 -7.40 1.39 -5.90
N TYR A 551 -6.24 2.04 -6.01
CA TYR A 551 -5.98 3.00 -7.10
C TYR A 551 -4.85 2.51 -8.00
N THR A 552 -4.88 2.91 -9.26
CA THR A 552 -3.82 2.62 -10.25
C THR A 552 -3.48 3.83 -11.13
N THR A 553 -4.09 4.99 -10.86
CA THR A 553 -3.94 6.22 -11.64
C THR A 553 -3.69 7.42 -10.72
N PRO A 554 -3.03 8.50 -11.20
CA PRO A 554 -2.82 9.72 -10.43
C PRO A 554 -4.12 10.32 -9.90
N GLN A 555 -5.17 10.30 -10.72
CA GLN A 555 -6.51 10.74 -10.33
C GLN A 555 -7.08 9.89 -9.19
N GLY A 556 -6.97 8.55 -9.27
CA GLY A 556 -7.41 7.65 -8.21
C GLY A 556 -6.63 7.83 -6.91
N LEU A 557 -5.32 8.10 -6.98
CA LEU A 557 -4.52 8.45 -5.80
C LEU A 557 -5.02 9.75 -5.16
N LEU A 558 -5.33 10.78 -5.95
CA LEU A 558 -5.83 12.04 -5.42
C LEU A 558 -7.23 11.91 -4.80
N ASP A 559 -8.13 11.12 -5.41
CA ASP A 559 -9.44 10.80 -4.83
C ASP A 559 -9.28 10.03 -3.49
N TRP A 560 -8.30 9.13 -3.41
CA TRP A 560 -7.98 8.42 -2.16
C TRP A 560 -7.42 9.35 -1.08
N LEU A 561 -6.54 10.29 -1.47
CA LEU A 561 -5.95 11.29 -0.60
C LEU A 561 -6.93 12.39 -0.17
N PHE A 562 -8.05 12.58 -0.85
CA PHE A 562 -9.06 13.59 -0.50
C PHE A 562 -9.60 13.43 0.92
N PHE A 563 -9.71 12.20 1.42
CA PHE A 563 -10.19 11.89 2.79
C PHE A 563 -9.08 11.52 3.77
N ARG A 564 -7.84 11.32 3.29
CA ARG A 564 -6.72 10.76 4.09
C ARG A 564 -5.52 11.68 4.23
N HIS A 565 -5.33 12.58 3.27
CA HIS A 565 -4.32 13.63 3.21
C HIS A 565 -2.83 13.20 3.21
N TYR A 566 -2.54 11.93 3.49
CA TYR A 566 -1.18 11.40 3.59
C TYR A 566 -1.02 10.02 2.98
N LEU A 567 0.20 9.78 2.52
CA LEU A 567 0.69 8.46 2.11
C LEU A 567 1.94 8.11 2.93
N ARG A 568 1.97 6.92 3.51
CA ARG A 568 3.08 6.45 4.36
C ARG A 568 4.13 5.73 3.53
N ALA A 569 5.39 5.92 3.88
CA ALA A 569 6.47 5.08 3.38
C ALA A 569 6.40 3.68 4.04
N PRO A 570 6.89 2.61 3.37
CA PRO A 570 7.47 2.62 2.02
C PRO A 570 6.40 2.83 0.94
N PHE A 571 6.70 3.68 -0.04
CA PHE A 571 5.80 3.90 -1.18
C PHE A 571 5.81 2.68 -2.11
N SER A 572 4.63 2.14 -2.39
CA SER A 572 4.43 1.01 -3.30
C SER A 572 4.80 1.38 -4.75
N LEU A 573 4.89 0.38 -5.65
CA LEU A 573 5.11 0.64 -7.07
C LEU A 573 3.98 1.51 -7.66
N THR A 574 2.73 1.21 -7.31
CA THR A 574 1.56 2.01 -7.68
C THR A 574 1.67 3.46 -7.23
N ASP A 575 2.14 3.70 -6.00
CA ASP A 575 2.37 5.04 -5.47
C ASP A 575 3.41 5.78 -6.29
N ARG A 576 4.55 5.13 -6.56
CA ARG A 576 5.65 5.71 -7.35
C ARG A 576 5.23 6.02 -8.78
N ASN A 577 4.43 5.16 -9.41
CA ASN A 577 3.92 5.38 -10.77
C ASN A 577 2.97 6.59 -10.81
N CYS A 578 2.15 6.77 -9.79
CA CYS A 578 1.32 7.97 -9.67
C CYS A 578 2.18 9.22 -9.38
N LEU A 579 3.21 9.10 -8.55
CA LEU A 579 4.14 10.18 -8.22
C LEU A 579 4.98 10.63 -9.42
N ALA A 580 5.36 9.71 -10.32
CA ALA A 580 6.06 10.06 -11.56
C ALA A 580 5.24 11.01 -12.45
N TRP A 581 3.91 10.90 -12.44
CA TRP A 581 3.04 11.86 -13.13
C TRP A 581 3.09 13.25 -12.47
N PHE A 582 3.14 13.33 -11.14
CA PHE A 582 3.32 14.62 -10.42
C PHE A 582 4.70 15.23 -10.69
N ASP A 583 5.73 14.41 -10.87
CA ASP A 583 7.06 14.87 -11.26
C ASP A 583 7.09 15.42 -12.69
N TRP A 584 6.47 14.71 -13.65
CA TRP A 584 6.26 15.23 -15.01
C TRP A 584 5.47 16.54 -15.01
N MET A 585 4.43 16.63 -14.17
CA MET A 585 3.67 17.87 -14.00
C MET A 585 4.52 19.02 -13.47
N ALA A 586 5.44 18.75 -12.56
CA ALA A 586 6.37 19.75 -12.03
C ALA A 586 7.25 20.33 -13.15
N GLU A 587 7.80 19.49 -14.02
CA GLU A 587 8.58 19.93 -15.18
C GLU A 587 7.75 20.77 -16.15
N HIS A 588 6.54 20.29 -16.48
CA HIS A 588 5.64 20.99 -17.40
C HIS A 588 5.24 22.37 -16.88
N LEU A 589 4.87 22.46 -15.59
CA LEU A 589 4.48 23.72 -14.97
C LEU A 589 5.67 24.67 -14.82
N ALA A 590 6.86 24.16 -14.47
CA ALA A 590 8.07 24.98 -14.36
C ALA A 590 8.49 25.62 -15.69
N GLY A 591 8.21 24.98 -16.81
CA GLY A 591 8.44 25.52 -18.15
C GLY A 591 7.37 26.48 -18.65
N ARG A 592 6.26 26.70 -17.93
CA ARG A 592 5.20 27.58 -18.41
C ARG A 592 5.64 29.04 -18.38
N PRO A 593 5.42 29.79 -19.47
CA PRO A 593 5.70 31.22 -19.48
C PRO A 593 4.81 31.92 -18.46
N LEU A 594 5.40 32.85 -17.71
CA LEU A 594 4.65 33.75 -16.85
C LEU A 594 4.21 34.98 -17.67
N PRO A 595 3.03 35.56 -17.38
CA PRO A 595 2.69 36.88 -17.88
C PRO A 595 3.78 37.89 -17.53
N ALA A 596 4.01 38.86 -18.44
CA ALA A 596 5.06 39.87 -18.26
C ALA A 596 4.90 40.61 -16.91
N PRO A 597 6.01 40.84 -16.17
CA PRO A 597 5.95 41.54 -14.90
C PRO A 597 5.53 43.00 -15.09
N ALA A 598 4.84 43.55 -14.10
CA ALA A 598 4.37 44.95 -14.11
C ALA A 598 5.46 46.00 -13.81
N GLY A 599 6.74 45.60 -13.69
CA GLY A 599 7.86 46.49 -13.38
C GLY A 599 9.17 45.74 -13.07
N GLU A 600 10.14 46.43 -12.47
CA GLU A 600 11.47 45.91 -12.08
C GLU A 600 11.48 45.18 -10.72
N ALA A 601 10.32 45.02 -10.07
CA ALA A 601 10.20 44.30 -8.81
C ALA A 601 10.37 42.79 -9.02
N PRO A 602 10.93 42.04 -8.04
CA PRO A 602 11.02 40.60 -8.13
C PRO A 602 9.63 39.98 -8.32
N ARG A 603 9.52 38.85 -9.02
CA ARG A 603 8.20 38.20 -9.21
C ARG A 603 7.63 37.66 -7.89
N VAL A 604 8.49 37.07 -7.06
CA VAL A 604 8.13 36.44 -5.80
C VAL A 604 9.03 36.91 -4.65
N SER A 605 8.42 37.21 -3.50
CA SER A 605 9.14 37.42 -2.24
C SER A 605 9.00 36.19 -1.36
N ILE A 606 10.13 35.63 -0.92
CA ILE A 606 10.18 34.44 -0.06
C ILE A 606 10.38 34.91 1.38
N VAL A 607 9.49 34.49 2.27
CA VAL A 607 9.50 34.82 3.69
C VAL A 607 10.18 33.70 4.48
N MET A 608 11.26 34.01 5.19
CA MET A 608 12.01 33.06 6.02
C MET A 608 12.20 33.61 7.44
N PRO A 609 11.32 33.24 8.41
CA PRO A 609 11.54 33.60 9.80
C PRO A 609 12.70 32.79 10.39
N CYS A 610 13.54 33.43 11.20
CA CYS A 610 14.75 32.83 11.78
C CYS A 610 14.87 33.18 13.27
N LEU A 611 15.14 32.17 14.10
CA LEU A 611 15.47 32.33 15.52
C LEU A 611 16.39 31.18 15.97
N ASN A 612 17.69 31.46 16.14
CA ASN A 612 18.70 30.51 16.59
C ASN A 612 18.87 29.26 15.68
N ARG A 613 19.05 29.48 14.38
CA ARG A 613 19.06 28.45 13.32
C ARG A 613 20.30 28.47 12.42
N ALA A 614 21.44 28.99 12.90
CA ALA A 614 22.69 29.08 12.13
C ALA A 614 23.09 27.75 11.47
N HIS A 615 22.89 26.64 12.19
CA HIS A 615 23.23 25.29 11.78
C HIS A 615 22.26 24.64 10.78
N ARG A 616 21.16 25.30 10.40
CA ARG A 616 20.09 24.72 9.55
C ARG A 616 19.75 25.55 8.33
N MET A 617 19.80 26.87 8.46
CA MET A 617 19.32 27.76 7.42
C MET A 617 20.11 27.71 6.13
N ARG A 618 21.36 27.21 6.13
CA ARG A 618 22.18 27.06 4.91
C ARG A 618 21.47 26.23 3.86
N ARG A 619 20.98 25.03 4.21
CA ARG A 619 20.27 24.16 3.25
C ARG A 619 19.03 24.84 2.68
N ALA A 620 18.28 25.56 3.52
CA ALA A 620 17.10 26.30 3.08
C ALA A 620 17.48 27.40 2.08
N ILE A 621 18.46 28.24 2.40
CA ILE A 621 18.95 29.32 1.53
C ILE A 621 19.56 28.76 0.24
N ASP A 622 20.38 27.70 0.33
CA ASP A 622 20.98 27.03 -0.82
C ASP A 622 19.89 26.47 -1.75
N SER A 623 18.78 25.95 -1.20
CA SER A 623 17.65 25.49 -2.01
C SER A 623 16.89 26.61 -2.72
N VAL A 624 16.88 27.84 -2.16
CA VAL A 624 16.37 29.04 -2.84
C VAL A 624 17.31 29.46 -3.97
N LEU A 625 18.62 29.44 -3.71
CA LEU A 625 19.64 29.76 -4.72
C LEU A 625 19.63 28.75 -5.89
N ALA A 626 19.31 27.49 -5.62
CA ALA A 626 19.22 26.43 -6.61
C ALA A 626 17.93 26.47 -7.45
N GLN A 627 16.99 27.38 -7.18
CA GLN A 627 15.76 27.47 -7.95
C GLN A 627 16.05 27.81 -9.42
N GLY A 628 15.45 27.05 -10.34
CA GLY A 628 15.54 27.32 -11.78
C GLY A 628 14.81 28.61 -12.19
N PHE A 629 13.89 29.09 -11.34
CA PHE A 629 13.27 30.40 -11.48
C PHE A 629 14.15 31.47 -10.84
N ALA A 630 14.57 32.49 -11.59
CA ALA A 630 15.59 33.44 -11.13
C ALA A 630 15.02 34.74 -10.49
N ASP A 631 13.77 35.09 -10.78
CA ASP A 631 13.17 36.39 -10.46
C ASP A 631 12.50 36.39 -9.07
N TRP A 632 13.32 36.26 -8.03
CA TRP A 632 12.89 36.21 -6.63
C TRP A 632 13.70 37.15 -5.73
N GLU A 633 13.15 37.49 -4.58
CA GLU A 633 13.90 37.98 -3.42
C GLU A 633 13.64 37.09 -2.20
N LEU A 634 14.65 36.95 -1.34
CA LEU A 634 14.55 36.23 -0.07
C LEU A 634 14.66 37.20 1.11
N LEU A 635 13.63 37.21 1.96
CA LEU A 635 13.54 38.03 3.16
C LEU A 635 13.76 37.14 4.38
N VAL A 636 15.00 37.11 4.86
CA VAL A 636 15.35 36.44 6.12
C VAL A 636 15.03 37.41 7.25
N VAL A 637 14.13 37.02 8.16
CA VAL A 637 13.77 37.84 9.32
C VAL A 637 14.33 37.19 10.58
N ASP A 638 15.41 37.77 11.09
CA ASP A 638 16.00 37.37 12.36
C ASP A 638 15.21 37.99 13.53
N ASP A 639 14.45 37.15 14.22
CA ASP A 639 13.55 37.51 15.32
C ASP A 639 14.29 37.56 16.67
N GLY A 640 15.48 38.18 16.68
CA GLY A 640 16.30 38.32 17.88
C GLY A 640 17.14 37.08 18.21
N SER A 641 17.80 36.46 17.23
CA SER A 641 18.74 35.36 17.46
C SER A 641 19.92 35.79 18.32
N THR A 642 20.40 34.85 19.13
CA THR A 642 21.58 34.97 19.99
C THR A 642 22.76 34.13 19.50
N ASP A 643 22.58 33.36 18.44
CA ASP A 643 23.63 32.58 17.75
C ASP A 643 24.09 33.27 16.46
N ASP A 644 24.90 32.57 15.65
CA ASP A 644 25.46 33.09 14.41
C ASP A 644 24.46 33.15 13.23
N SER A 645 23.15 33.03 13.45
CA SER A 645 22.14 32.99 12.36
C SER A 645 22.22 34.20 11.44
N ALA A 646 22.39 35.37 12.04
CA ALA A 646 22.47 36.63 11.32
C ALA A 646 23.74 36.70 10.45
N ALA A 647 24.87 36.21 10.98
CA ALA A 647 26.13 36.12 10.27
C ALA A 647 26.08 35.08 9.13
N VAL A 648 25.35 33.97 9.32
CA VAL A 648 25.11 32.98 8.26
C VAL A 648 24.33 33.59 7.10
N ALA A 649 23.27 34.37 7.37
CA ALA A 649 22.52 35.07 6.34
C ALA A 649 23.38 36.12 5.60
N GLU A 650 24.15 36.92 6.33
CA GLU A 650 25.05 37.94 5.76
C GLU A 650 26.20 37.36 4.93
N ALA A 651 26.61 36.12 5.20
CA ALA A 651 27.67 35.45 4.44
C ALA A 651 27.29 35.18 2.97
N TYR A 652 26.00 35.20 2.63
CA TYR A 652 25.54 35.07 1.25
C TYR A 652 25.62 36.44 0.54
N ALA A 653 26.52 36.56 -0.43
CA ALA A 653 26.75 37.81 -1.18
C ALA A 653 25.71 38.08 -2.30
N ASP A 654 24.64 37.30 -2.38
CA ASP A 654 23.60 37.47 -3.41
C ASP A 654 22.69 38.66 -3.05
N PRO A 655 22.61 39.71 -3.90
CA PRO A 655 21.84 40.92 -3.60
C PRO A 655 20.32 40.70 -3.50
N ARG A 656 19.81 39.53 -3.94
CA ARG A 656 18.41 39.14 -3.80
C ARG A 656 18.08 38.68 -2.38
N ILE A 657 19.08 38.41 -1.53
CA ILE A 657 18.90 38.00 -0.14
C ILE A 657 19.01 39.24 0.77
N ARG A 658 17.96 39.50 1.55
CA ARG A 658 17.85 40.64 2.46
C ARG A 658 17.60 40.14 3.88
N LEU A 659 18.47 40.56 4.80
CA LEU A 659 18.30 40.31 6.23
C LEU A 659 17.56 41.47 6.91
N LEU A 660 16.44 41.17 7.56
CA LEU A 660 15.71 42.09 8.43
C LEU A 660 15.89 41.62 9.89
N ARG A 661 16.19 42.54 10.81
CA ARG A 661 16.46 42.19 12.21
C ARG A 661 15.46 42.83 13.15
N HIS A 662 14.92 42.05 14.06
CA HIS A 662 14.29 42.58 15.25
C HIS A 662 15.31 42.77 16.37
N PRO A 663 15.24 43.88 17.13
CA PRO A 663 16.13 44.08 18.27
C PRO A 663 15.83 43.07 19.40
N GLU A 664 14.60 42.59 19.50
CA GLU A 664 14.12 41.65 20.50
C GLU A 664 13.12 40.68 19.86
N ARG A 665 12.94 39.49 20.45
CA ARG A 665 12.01 38.48 19.96
C ARG A 665 10.56 38.96 20.00
N ARG A 666 9.88 38.96 18.85
CA ARG A 666 8.48 39.36 18.68
C ARG A 666 7.55 38.20 18.32
N GLY A 667 8.09 37.02 18.01
CA GLY A 667 7.34 35.84 17.62
C GLY A 667 7.26 35.65 16.11
N VAL A 668 7.02 34.41 15.68
CA VAL A 668 7.04 33.99 14.27
C VAL A 668 5.99 34.73 13.42
N GLY A 669 4.80 35.01 13.96
CA GLY A 669 3.77 35.81 13.28
C GLY A 669 4.24 37.24 12.98
N ALA A 670 4.89 37.89 13.96
CA ALA A 670 5.45 39.23 13.79
C ALA A 670 6.64 39.25 12.82
N ALA A 671 7.47 38.20 12.83
CA ALA A 671 8.56 38.04 11.87
C ALA A 671 8.02 37.89 10.43
N ARG A 672 7.00 37.05 10.22
CA ARG A 672 6.33 36.89 8.93
C ARG A 672 5.65 38.19 8.48
N ASN A 673 4.96 38.91 9.35
CA ASN A 673 4.35 40.22 9.04
C ASN A 673 5.40 41.27 8.65
N THR A 674 6.56 41.27 9.31
CA THR A 674 7.67 42.16 8.96
C THR A 674 8.20 41.86 7.56
N ALA A 675 8.30 40.58 7.18
CA ALA A 675 8.64 40.20 5.82
C ALA A 675 7.55 40.61 4.82
N LEU A 676 6.27 40.35 5.13
CA LEU A 676 5.13 40.74 4.27
C LEU A 676 5.11 42.24 4.00
N ALA A 677 5.36 43.08 5.01
CA ALA A 677 5.44 44.53 4.87
C ALA A 677 6.64 44.98 4.01
N ALA A 678 7.73 44.19 3.98
CA ALA A 678 8.94 44.49 3.22
C ALA A 678 8.99 43.83 1.82
N ALA A 679 8.01 42.99 1.51
CA ALA A 679 7.91 42.22 0.27
C ALA A 679 7.54 43.10 -0.92
N ARG A 680 8.31 42.99 -2.01
CA ARG A 680 8.06 43.71 -3.27
C ARG A 680 7.39 42.83 -4.32
N GLY A 681 7.43 41.51 -4.16
CA GLY A 681 6.91 40.55 -5.13
C GLY A 681 5.40 40.57 -5.26
N GLU A 682 4.92 40.28 -6.47
CA GLU A 682 3.48 40.05 -6.72
C GLU A 682 3.00 38.81 -5.98
N PHE A 683 3.87 37.80 -5.89
CA PHE A 683 3.62 36.55 -5.17
C PHE A 683 4.46 36.48 -3.90
N ILE A 684 3.94 35.77 -2.90
CA ILE A 684 4.58 35.49 -1.63
C ILE A 684 4.69 33.97 -1.47
N ALA A 685 5.87 33.49 -1.08
CA ALA A 685 6.13 32.11 -0.69
C ALA A 685 6.77 32.08 0.70
N TYR A 686 6.73 30.94 1.38
CA TYR A 686 7.28 30.79 2.74
C TYR A 686 8.26 29.63 2.80
N LEU A 687 9.43 29.85 3.38
CA LEU A 687 10.42 28.78 3.62
C LEU A 687 11.06 28.94 4.99
N ASP A 688 10.66 28.10 5.93
CA ASP A 688 11.25 28.01 7.26
C ASP A 688 12.66 27.40 7.18
N THR A 689 13.52 27.79 8.12
CA THR A 689 14.98 27.51 8.09
C THR A 689 15.41 26.04 8.14
N ASP A 690 14.52 25.09 8.42
CA ASP A 690 14.79 23.64 8.45
C ASP A 690 14.14 22.87 7.28
N ASN A 691 13.44 23.59 6.41
CA ASN A 691 12.80 23.09 5.19
C ASN A 691 13.68 23.37 3.97
N TRP A 692 13.36 22.72 2.85
CA TRP A 692 14.04 22.97 1.57
C TRP A 692 13.13 22.62 0.40
N TRP A 693 13.46 23.17 -0.76
CA TRP A 693 12.70 22.96 -1.98
C TRP A 693 13.50 22.23 -3.05
N ASP A 694 12.78 21.52 -3.91
CA ASP A 694 13.28 21.07 -5.22
C ASP A 694 13.56 22.31 -6.11
N PRO A 695 14.60 22.29 -6.97
CA PRO A 695 14.91 23.39 -7.91
C PRO A 695 13.75 23.87 -8.78
N ARG A 696 12.72 23.04 -8.99
CA ARG A 696 11.55 23.34 -9.81
C ARG A 696 10.41 24.03 -9.03
N TYR A 697 10.48 24.12 -7.69
CA TYR A 697 9.37 24.55 -6.84
C TYR A 697 8.77 25.90 -7.25
N LEU A 698 9.57 26.98 -7.27
CA LEU A 698 9.05 28.32 -7.59
C LEU A 698 8.51 28.37 -9.02
N GLY A 699 9.20 27.74 -9.98
CA GLY A 699 8.77 27.68 -11.37
C GLY A 699 7.40 27.00 -11.51
N ALA A 700 7.23 25.82 -10.91
CA ALA A 700 5.99 25.06 -11.01
C ALA A 700 4.81 25.77 -10.32
N MET A 701 5.03 26.28 -9.09
CA MET A 701 3.97 26.95 -8.33
C MET A 701 3.52 28.26 -8.99
N LEU A 702 4.47 29.07 -9.48
CA LEU A 702 4.15 30.32 -10.19
C LEU A 702 3.58 30.04 -11.59
N GLY A 703 4.10 29.03 -12.29
CA GLY A 703 3.60 28.58 -13.59
C GLY A 703 2.13 28.16 -13.53
N ALA A 704 1.69 27.60 -12.39
CA ALA A 704 0.29 27.32 -12.12
C ALA A 704 -0.50 28.59 -11.72
N LEU A 705 -0.09 29.28 -10.64
CA LEU A 705 -0.87 30.37 -10.05
C LEU A 705 -0.96 31.62 -10.95
N ALA A 706 0.12 31.98 -11.65
CA ALA A 706 0.13 33.17 -12.50
C ALA A 706 -0.73 33.01 -13.76
N ASN A 707 -0.89 31.77 -14.24
CA ASN A 707 -1.72 31.44 -15.41
C ASN A 707 -3.20 31.17 -15.05
N GLY A 708 -3.55 31.21 -13.77
CA GLY A 708 -4.93 31.09 -13.28
C GLY A 708 -5.34 32.35 -12.50
N PRO A 709 -5.76 33.44 -13.17
CA PRO A 709 -6.10 34.71 -12.51
C PRO A 709 -7.30 34.61 -11.54
N GLU A 710 -8.11 33.57 -11.64
CA GLU A 710 -9.20 33.28 -10.73
C GLU A 710 -8.73 32.84 -9.33
N TRP A 711 -7.49 32.39 -9.22
CA TRP A 711 -6.87 31.89 -7.98
C TRP A 711 -6.02 32.94 -7.28
N ASP A 712 -6.16 33.00 -5.96
CA ASP A 712 -5.38 33.89 -5.09
C ASP A 712 -4.27 33.14 -4.33
N VAL A 713 -4.44 31.83 -4.13
CA VAL A 713 -3.58 30.95 -3.34
C VAL A 713 -3.35 29.67 -4.12
N ALA A 714 -2.14 29.12 -4.06
CA ALA A 714 -1.78 27.81 -4.57
C ALA A 714 -0.95 27.04 -3.53
N TYR A 715 -1.08 25.72 -3.49
CA TYR A 715 -0.23 24.87 -2.65
C TYR A 715 0.09 23.54 -3.34
N GLY A 716 1.24 22.95 -2.97
CA GLY A 716 1.68 21.65 -3.47
C GLY A 716 1.73 20.57 -2.39
N GLY A 717 2.06 19.36 -2.80
CA GLY A 717 2.43 18.27 -1.89
C GLY A 717 3.83 18.47 -1.29
N GLN A 718 4.10 17.74 -0.21
CA GLN A 718 5.33 17.85 0.55
C GLN A 718 5.84 16.48 1.03
N TYR A 719 7.13 16.24 0.85
CA TYR A 719 7.82 15.10 1.46
C TYR A 719 8.23 15.43 2.88
N LEU A 720 7.97 14.52 3.82
CA LEU A 720 8.38 14.68 5.21
C LEU A 720 9.51 13.68 5.51
N PHE A 721 10.59 14.19 6.09
CA PHE A 721 11.80 13.46 6.42
C PHE A 721 12.00 13.41 7.92
N ARG A 722 12.29 12.23 8.47
CA ARG A 722 12.81 12.15 9.83
C ARG A 722 14.22 12.74 9.84
N ARG A 723 14.56 13.47 10.91
CA ARG A 723 15.88 14.08 11.04
C ARG A 723 17.00 13.03 10.89
N GLY A 724 17.93 13.29 9.97
CA GLY A 724 19.08 12.44 9.71
C GLY A 724 18.82 11.33 8.68
N GLU A 725 17.58 11.14 8.26
CA GLU A 725 17.23 10.17 7.21
C GLU A 725 17.34 10.83 5.82
N ALA A 726 17.82 10.05 4.86
CA ALA A 726 17.95 10.46 3.47
C ALA A 726 16.65 10.25 2.66
N ALA A 727 15.73 9.43 3.16
CA ALA A 727 14.46 9.10 2.51
C ALA A 727 13.28 9.72 3.27
N PRO A 728 12.19 10.09 2.57
CA PRO A 728 10.98 10.56 3.23
C PRO A 728 10.24 9.42 3.92
N CYS A 729 9.69 9.69 5.10
CA CYS A 729 8.84 8.75 5.83
C CYS A 729 7.35 8.92 5.53
N LEU A 730 6.96 10.06 4.94
CA LEU A 730 5.57 10.41 4.65
C LEU A 730 5.52 11.36 3.45
N LEU A 731 4.44 11.26 2.67
CA LEU A 731 4.00 12.27 1.73
C LEU A 731 2.75 12.94 2.30
N ARG A 732 2.78 14.26 2.48
CA ARG A 732 1.61 15.09 2.76
C ARG A 732 1.11 15.67 1.45
N MET A 733 -0.06 15.25 1.01
CA MET A 733 -0.65 15.74 -0.22
C MET A 733 -2.15 15.45 -0.23
N SER A 734 -2.94 16.47 -0.54
CA SER A 734 -4.39 16.31 -0.68
C SER A 734 -4.96 17.41 -1.55
N PRO A 735 -5.93 17.12 -2.41
CA PRO A 735 -6.75 18.15 -3.02
C PRO A 735 -7.50 18.97 -1.96
N TYR A 736 -7.97 20.16 -2.32
CA TYR A 736 -8.62 21.02 -1.33
C TYR A 736 -9.94 20.42 -0.89
N ASN A 737 -10.00 20.00 0.38
CA ASN A 737 -11.17 19.48 1.05
C ASN A 737 -11.67 20.54 2.06
N PRO A 738 -12.68 21.34 1.69
CA PRO A 738 -13.19 22.40 2.55
C PRO A 738 -13.87 21.88 3.84
N ALA A 739 -14.26 20.61 3.89
CA ALA A 739 -14.83 20.01 5.10
C ALA A 739 -13.73 19.61 6.12
N ALA A 740 -12.52 19.31 5.64
CA ALA A 740 -11.42 18.85 6.49
C ALA A 740 -10.53 19.98 7.04
N ILE A 741 -10.43 21.11 6.32
CA ILE A 741 -9.44 22.16 6.61
C ILE A 741 -9.59 22.80 7.99
N ASP A 742 -10.79 22.81 8.58
CA ASP A 742 -11.06 23.34 9.92
C ASP A 742 -10.67 22.35 11.05
N ASN A 743 -10.57 21.06 10.74
CA ASN A 743 -10.18 20.02 11.70
C ASN A 743 -8.70 19.67 11.62
N TYR A 744 -8.07 19.92 10.48
CA TYR A 744 -6.79 19.34 10.18
C TYR A 744 -5.92 20.20 9.26
N ASN A 745 -4.73 20.59 9.75
CA ASN A 745 -3.76 21.40 8.99
C ASN A 745 -2.92 20.53 8.02
N TYR A 746 -3.52 20.08 6.92
CA TYR A 746 -2.81 19.30 5.89
C TYR A 746 -2.14 20.15 4.80
N ILE A 747 -2.26 21.48 4.84
CA ILE A 747 -1.64 22.39 3.89
C ILE A 747 -0.59 23.21 4.64
N ASP A 748 0.68 22.88 4.44
CA ASP A 748 1.76 23.56 5.12
C ASP A 748 2.03 24.94 4.51
N ILE A 749 2.43 25.88 5.35
CA ILE A 749 2.91 27.18 4.87
C ILE A 749 4.13 27.03 3.94
N ASN A 750 5.00 26.04 4.18
CA ASN A 750 6.24 25.80 3.40
C ASN A 750 6.00 25.20 2.01
N CYS A 751 4.75 24.89 1.66
CA CYS A 751 4.37 24.48 0.30
C CYS A 751 3.31 25.41 -0.31
N LEU A 752 3.04 26.57 0.31
CA LEU A 752 2.03 27.54 -0.10
C LEU A 752 2.64 28.77 -0.78
N VAL A 753 2.00 29.21 -1.88
CA VAL A 753 2.26 30.46 -2.57
C VAL A 753 0.96 31.23 -2.71
N HIS A 754 0.95 32.54 -2.46
CA HIS A 754 -0.24 33.36 -2.68
C HIS A 754 0.10 34.69 -3.35
N ARG A 755 -0.91 35.35 -3.92
CA ARG A 755 -0.80 36.74 -4.37
C ARG A 755 -0.64 37.64 -3.15
N ARG A 756 0.24 38.63 -3.20
CA ARG A 756 0.44 39.60 -2.09
C ARG A 756 -0.89 40.27 -1.68
N ALA A 757 -1.72 40.61 -2.66
CA ALA A 757 -3.05 41.17 -2.44
C ALA A 757 -3.94 40.28 -1.54
N ALA A 758 -3.77 38.95 -1.55
CA ALA A 758 -4.52 38.04 -0.70
C ALA A 758 -4.17 38.24 0.78
N SER A 759 -2.87 38.32 1.12
CA SER A 759 -2.42 38.59 2.48
C SER A 759 -2.80 40.00 2.97
N GLU A 760 -2.75 41.00 2.08
CA GLU A 760 -3.17 42.37 2.37
C GLU A 760 -4.66 42.42 2.69
N ALA A 761 -5.48 41.68 1.93
CA ALA A 761 -6.93 41.65 2.09
C ALA A 761 -7.41 40.93 3.37
N VAL A 762 -6.60 40.03 3.95
CA VAL A 762 -6.93 39.34 5.20
C VAL A 762 -6.19 39.91 6.42
N GLY A 763 -5.25 40.84 6.23
CA GLY A 763 -4.54 41.54 7.31
C GLY A 763 -3.31 40.83 7.89
N GLY A 764 -2.62 39.97 7.12
CA GLY A 764 -1.41 39.28 7.57
C GLY A 764 -1.65 38.22 8.65
N PHE A 765 -0.59 37.81 9.38
CA PHE A 765 -0.63 36.85 10.48
C PHE A 765 -1.07 37.51 11.78
N ARG A 766 -1.76 36.79 12.67
CA ARG A 766 -2.00 37.29 14.02
C ARG A 766 -0.73 37.17 14.87
N GLU A 767 -0.31 38.28 15.47
CA GLU A 767 0.90 38.33 16.29
C GLU A 767 0.67 37.86 17.74
N ASP A 768 -0.59 37.64 18.15
CA ASP A 768 -0.96 37.17 19.48
C ASP A 768 -0.87 35.64 19.65
N MET A 769 -0.59 34.91 18.56
CA MET A 769 -0.50 33.45 18.52
C MET A 769 0.94 32.98 18.65
N ARG A 770 1.17 31.97 19.51
CA ARG A 770 2.48 31.32 19.66
C ARG A 770 2.71 30.16 18.69
N ARG A 771 1.63 29.50 18.27
CA ARG A 771 1.59 28.33 17.37
C ARG A 771 0.28 28.36 16.58
N LEU A 772 0.25 27.66 15.46
CA LEU A 772 -0.90 27.55 14.54
C LEU A 772 -1.30 28.88 13.89
N GLU A 773 -0.44 29.91 13.98
CA GLU A 773 -0.63 31.19 13.31
C GLU A 773 -0.64 31.04 11.79
N ASP A 774 0.05 30.02 11.27
CA ASP A 774 0.07 29.64 9.86
C ASP A 774 -1.26 29.02 9.40
N TRP A 775 -1.82 28.11 10.20
CA TRP A 775 -3.09 27.48 9.90
C TRP A 775 -4.24 28.49 9.98
N GLU A 776 -4.25 29.34 11.01
CA GLU A 776 -5.24 30.41 11.14
C GLU A 776 -5.18 31.39 9.95
N PHE A 777 -3.98 31.79 9.55
CA PHE A 777 -3.78 32.63 8.37
C PHE A 777 -4.26 31.95 7.09
N LEU A 778 -3.95 30.66 6.90
CA LEU A 778 -4.45 29.86 5.78
C LEU A 778 -5.98 29.83 5.75
N LEU A 779 -6.64 29.58 6.90
CA LEU A 779 -8.11 29.55 6.99
C LEU A 779 -8.72 30.86 6.50
N ARG A 780 -8.14 32.00 6.87
CA ARG A 780 -8.58 33.32 6.38
C ARG A 780 -8.38 33.51 4.88
N LEU A 781 -7.27 33.00 4.34
CA LEU A 781 -7.01 33.06 2.90
C LEU A 781 -8.02 32.23 2.09
N VAL A 782 -8.30 30.99 2.52
CA VAL A 782 -9.17 30.05 1.78
C VAL A 782 -10.66 30.26 2.00
N ALA A 783 -11.04 31.01 3.06
CA ALA A 783 -12.43 31.34 3.32
C ALA A 783 -13.06 32.22 2.21
N ARG A 784 -12.23 32.95 1.45
CA ARG A 784 -12.68 33.83 0.36
C ARG A 784 -12.86 33.08 -0.95
N LYS A 785 -11.92 32.19 -1.28
CA LYS A 785 -11.87 31.40 -2.50
C LYS A 785 -11.11 30.10 -2.24
N ALA A 786 -11.46 29.03 -2.97
CA ALA A 786 -10.67 27.81 -2.92
C ALA A 786 -9.21 28.10 -3.27
N PRO A 787 -8.23 27.46 -2.61
CA PRO A 787 -6.86 27.45 -3.07
C PRO A 787 -6.70 26.50 -4.26
N LEU A 788 -5.80 26.85 -5.17
CA LEU A 788 -5.38 25.97 -6.26
C LEU A 788 -4.50 24.85 -5.68
N PHE A 789 -4.96 23.62 -5.75
CA PHE A 789 -4.09 22.47 -5.53
C PHE A 789 -3.23 22.24 -6.78
N VAL A 790 -1.91 22.33 -6.61
CA VAL A 790 -0.93 22.05 -7.65
C VAL A 790 -0.42 20.62 -7.41
N PRO A 791 -0.66 19.67 -8.32
CA PRO A 791 -0.36 18.25 -8.09
C PRO A 791 1.14 17.97 -8.33
N VAL A 792 1.99 18.55 -7.48
CA VAL A 792 3.45 18.43 -7.50
C VAL A 792 3.95 18.20 -6.08
N VAL A 793 5.06 17.48 -5.92
CA VAL A 793 5.68 17.23 -4.60
C VAL A 793 7.09 17.78 -4.59
N LEU A 794 7.22 19.09 -4.36
CA LEU A 794 8.47 19.84 -4.55
C LEU A 794 8.97 20.55 -3.27
N SER A 795 8.26 20.36 -2.16
CA SER A 795 8.65 20.88 -0.84
C SER A 795 9.06 19.73 0.08
N CYS A 796 10.06 19.97 0.92
CA CYS A 796 10.63 18.98 1.82
C CYS A 796 10.67 19.52 3.26
N TYR A 797 10.04 18.79 4.17
CA TYR A 797 9.92 19.13 5.58
C TYR A 797 10.75 18.19 6.44
N SER A 798 11.64 18.73 7.26
CA SER A 798 12.41 17.93 8.22
C SER A 798 11.78 18.04 9.60
N TRP A 799 11.39 16.91 10.18
CA TRP A 799 10.79 16.87 11.52
C TRP A 799 11.67 16.15 12.54
N TYR A 800 11.55 16.55 13.81
CA TYR A 800 12.28 15.97 14.94
C TYR A 800 11.41 14.94 15.67
N ALA A 801 11.99 13.79 16.02
CA ALA A 801 11.52 13.05 17.19
C ALA A 801 12.05 13.77 18.44
N PRO A 802 11.20 14.16 19.41
CA PRO A 802 11.69 14.81 20.62
C PRO A 802 12.59 13.85 21.41
N SER A 803 13.73 14.36 21.89
CA SER A 803 14.60 13.60 22.80
C SER A 803 14.00 13.57 24.21
N ALA A 804 14.29 12.51 24.99
CA ALA A 804 13.82 12.36 26.37
C ALA A 804 14.25 13.51 27.31
N ALA A 805 15.26 14.30 26.94
CA ALA A 805 15.71 15.49 27.69
C ALA A 805 14.94 16.78 27.34
N GLN A 806 14.22 16.82 26.21
CA GLN A 806 13.31 17.93 25.84
C GLN A 806 11.88 17.74 26.38
N VAL A 807 11.62 16.60 27.03
CA VAL A 807 10.36 16.23 27.72
C VAL A 807 10.07 17.12 28.93
N GLN A 808 10.92 18.10 29.25
CA GLN A 808 10.71 19.04 30.35
C GLN A 808 10.39 20.48 29.93
N GLY A 809 10.23 20.80 28.64
CA GLY A 809 9.85 22.15 28.22
C GLY A 809 9.12 22.19 26.87
N ASP A 810 7.88 22.69 26.91
CA ASP A 810 7.05 23.31 25.83
C ASP A 810 6.84 22.60 24.48
N ASP A 811 7.51 21.49 24.17
CA ASP A 811 7.30 20.74 22.91
C ASP A 811 6.29 19.59 23.01
N HIS A 812 5.72 19.36 24.19
CA HIS A 812 4.63 18.38 24.40
C HIS A 812 3.32 18.76 23.69
N GLU A 813 3.12 20.01 23.28
CA GLU A 813 1.81 20.49 22.80
C GLU A 813 1.53 20.23 21.32
N MET A 814 2.53 19.95 20.47
CA MET A 814 2.27 19.61 19.07
C MET A 814 1.80 18.15 18.88
N TRP A 815 2.13 17.26 19.82
CA TRP A 815 1.97 15.80 19.64
C TRP A 815 1.20 15.11 20.78
N HIS A 816 0.58 15.87 21.68
CA HIS A 816 -0.31 15.34 22.72
C HIS A 816 -1.76 15.82 22.58
N TRP A 817 -2.30 15.80 21.36
CA TRP A 817 -3.68 15.35 21.26
C TRP A 817 -3.69 13.83 21.47
N ARG A 818 -3.95 13.39 22.71
CA ARG A 818 -4.21 12.00 23.06
C ARG A 818 -5.72 11.75 23.03
N PRO A 819 -6.23 10.75 22.30
CA PRO A 819 -7.60 10.31 22.47
C PRO A 819 -7.83 9.87 23.93
N GLY A 820 -8.77 10.50 24.63
CA GLY A 820 -9.30 9.98 25.90
C GLY A 820 -8.80 10.57 27.23
N ARG A 821 -8.14 11.73 27.27
CA ARG A 821 -8.02 12.53 28.54
C ARG A 821 -8.73 13.88 28.43
N PRO A 822 -9.45 14.34 29.48
CA PRO A 822 -9.98 15.69 29.53
C PRO A 822 -8.85 16.71 29.72
N TRP A 823 -8.95 17.82 29.01
CA TRP A 823 -8.16 19.05 29.17
C TRP A 823 -8.69 19.86 30.37
N GLU A 824 -7.80 20.44 31.17
CA GLU A 824 -8.13 21.34 32.30
C GLU A 824 -7.26 22.63 32.22
N PRO A 825 -7.74 23.76 32.74
CA PRO A 825 -8.15 24.90 31.92
C PRO A 825 -7.22 26.11 32.07
N GLY A 826 -7.07 26.90 30.99
CA GLY A 826 -6.31 28.15 31.08
C GLY A 826 -6.50 29.13 29.94
N THR A 827 -6.05 28.82 28.72
CA THR A 827 -5.79 29.91 27.76
C THR A 827 -5.87 29.45 26.31
N HIS A 828 -7.06 29.08 25.82
CA HIS A 828 -7.62 29.50 24.51
C HIS A 828 -8.95 28.77 24.29
N ARG A 829 -10.04 29.55 24.36
CA ARG A 829 -11.42 29.12 24.14
C ARG A 829 -11.65 28.84 22.64
N PHE A 830 -11.78 27.57 22.27
CA PHE A 830 -12.99 27.13 21.57
C PHE A 830 -13.65 26.14 22.54
N THR A 831 -14.51 26.70 23.40
CA THR A 831 -15.02 26.05 24.62
C THR A 831 -15.73 24.74 24.32
N ALA A 832 -15.24 23.66 24.92
CA ALA A 832 -16.07 22.52 25.32
C ALA A 832 -17.11 23.01 26.33
N HIS A 833 -18.35 22.59 26.14
CA HIS A 833 -19.62 23.02 26.75
C HIS A 833 -20.29 24.24 26.07
N PRO A 834 -21.37 24.03 25.29
CA PRO A 834 -22.26 25.10 24.91
C PRO A 834 -23.08 25.48 26.15
N THR A 835 -22.65 26.52 26.87
CA THR A 835 -23.62 27.59 27.07
C THR A 835 -23.62 28.38 25.77
N PRO A 836 -24.78 28.52 25.10
CA PRO A 836 -24.91 29.24 23.84
C PRO A 836 -24.72 30.75 24.05
N ASP A 837 -23.51 31.17 24.43
CA ASP A 837 -23.07 32.54 24.17
C ASP A 837 -22.69 32.60 22.70
N THR A 838 -23.70 33.03 21.95
CA THR A 838 -23.93 32.90 20.51
C THR A 838 -22.98 33.77 19.68
N GLU A 839 -22.05 34.49 20.30
CA GLU A 839 -21.24 35.53 19.64
C GLU A 839 -19.90 35.04 19.07
N ALA A 840 -19.38 33.88 19.50
CA ALA A 840 -18.08 33.37 19.00
C ALA A 840 -18.19 32.34 17.85
N LEU A 841 -19.42 31.99 17.43
CA LEU A 841 -19.71 30.91 16.47
C LEU A 841 -19.75 31.36 15.00
N LEU A 842 -19.21 32.53 14.69
CA LEU A 842 -19.40 33.19 13.41
C LEU A 842 -18.11 33.21 12.59
N TRP A 843 -17.71 32.05 12.05
CA TRP A 843 -16.97 32.10 10.78
C TRP A 843 -17.98 32.23 9.65
N ASN A 844 -18.51 33.44 9.52
CA ASN A 844 -19.25 33.86 8.35
C ASN A 844 -18.35 34.80 7.58
N VAL A 845 -17.89 34.39 6.40
CA VAL A 845 -17.49 35.38 5.40
C VAL A 845 -18.81 35.94 4.87
N PRO A 846 -19.10 37.23 5.07
CA PRO A 846 -20.22 37.85 4.37
C PRO A 846 -19.93 37.70 2.88
N LEU A 847 -20.77 36.95 2.16
CA LEU A 847 -20.73 36.95 0.70
C LEU A 847 -21.08 38.37 0.25
N ALA A 848 -20.07 39.15 -0.12
CA ALA A 848 -20.26 40.47 -0.69
C ALA A 848 -21.13 40.32 -1.96
N GLY A 849 -22.35 40.84 -1.92
CA GLY A 849 -23.29 40.77 -3.05
C GLY A 849 -24.20 39.54 -3.07
N ALA A 850 -24.39 38.84 -1.95
CA ALA A 850 -25.34 37.73 -1.87
C ALA A 850 -26.70 38.11 -2.48
N VAL A 851 -27.18 37.28 -3.41
CA VAL A 851 -28.53 37.40 -3.97
C VAL A 851 -29.50 37.34 -2.80
N GLN A 852 -30.36 38.36 -2.70
CA GLN A 852 -31.37 38.39 -1.64
C GLN A 852 -32.25 37.14 -1.75
N ALA A 853 -32.35 36.37 -0.66
CA ALA A 853 -33.24 35.23 -0.55
C ALA A 853 -34.70 35.71 -0.70
N ALA A 854 -35.23 35.65 -1.91
CA ALA A 854 -36.65 35.83 -2.18
C ALA A 854 -37.15 34.53 -2.83
N ASP A 855 -38.33 34.10 -2.39
CA ASP A 855 -39.02 32.89 -2.86
C ASP A 855 -38.45 31.56 -2.29
N ILE A 856 -38.19 31.53 -0.98
CA ILE A 856 -37.81 30.31 -0.23
C ILE A 856 -38.83 30.00 0.87
N SER A 857 -39.18 28.72 0.99
CA SER A 857 -39.94 28.17 2.12
C SER A 857 -39.07 27.22 2.95
N ILE A 858 -38.85 27.53 4.22
CA ILE A 858 -38.18 26.66 5.19
C ILE A 858 -39.24 25.72 5.80
N ILE A 859 -38.99 24.42 5.72
CA ILE A 859 -39.86 23.36 6.22
C ILE A 859 -39.17 22.66 7.38
N ILE A 860 -39.78 22.75 8.55
CA ILE A 860 -39.28 22.18 9.80
C ILE A 860 -40.20 21.02 10.22
N PRO A 861 -39.89 19.77 9.86
CA PRO A 861 -40.61 18.62 10.39
C PRO A 861 -40.24 18.44 11.87
N SER A 862 -41.24 18.39 12.74
CA SER A 862 -41.06 18.32 14.19
C SER A 862 -41.70 17.07 14.78
N TYR A 863 -40.96 16.37 15.64
CA TYR A 863 -41.49 15.33 16.52
C TYR A 863 -40.71 15.34 17.84
N GLU A 864 -41.39 15.65 18.94
CA GLU A 864 -40.81 15.82 20.27
C GLU A 864 -39.65 16.85 20.31
N VAL A 865 -38.82 16.81 21.36
CA VAL A 865 -37.63 17.67 21.63
C VAL A 865 -37.92 19.18 21.80
N PRO A 866 -38.83 19.56 22.73
CA PRO A 866 -39.32 20.93 22.89
C PRO A 866 -38.23 22.01 23.04
N GLU A 867 -37.24 21.80 23.91
CA GLU A 867 -36.23 22.84 24.18
C GLU A 867 -35.32 23.09 22.96
N ILE A 868 -34.96 22.02 22.26
CA ILE A 868 -34.11 22.09 21.07
C ILE A 868 -34.88 22.70 19.89
N LEU A 869 -36.14 22.32 19.72
CA LEU A 869 -37.02 22.89 18.71
C LEU A 869 -37.13 24.42 18.87
N ALA A 870 -37.27 24.90 20.11
CA ALA A 870 -37.33 26.33 20.38
C ALA A 870 -36.03 27.04 19.96
N GLN A 871 -34.87 26.46 20.27
CA GLN A 871 -33.58 27.02 19.85
C GLN A 871 -33.43 27.06 18.32
N CYS A 872 -33.85 26.00 17.62
CA CYS A 872 -33.85 25.93 16.15
C CYS A 872 -34.69 27.07 15.55
N VAL A 873 -35.96 27.17 15.93
CA VAL A 873 -36.89 28.17 15.37
C VAL A 873 -36.47 29.59 15.71
N ASP A 874 -36.08 29.86 16.97
CA ASP A 874 -35.61 31.19 17.38
C ASP A 874 -34.38 31.61 16.59
N ARG A 875 -33.45 30.68 16.36
CA ARG A 875 -32.23 30.96 15.59
C ARG A 875 -32.51 31.20 14.10
N VAL A 876 -33.47 30.47 13.51
CA VAL A 876 -33.93 30.75 12.15
C VAL A 876 -34.46 32.18 12.06
N PHE A 877 -35.38 32.60 12.91
CA PHE A 877 -35.92 33.97 12.87
C PHE A 877 -34.91 35.06 13.23
N ALA A 878 -33.86 34.73 13.99
CA ALA A 878 -32.76 35.66 14.26
C ALA A 878 -31.83 35.89 13.05
N THR A 879 -31.88 35.03 12.03
CA THR A 879 -30.93 35.05 10.90
C THR A 879 -31.56 35.37 9.55
N ILE A 880 -32.89 35.43 9.46
CA ILE A 880 -33.62 35.66 8.20
C ILE A 880 -34.47 36.92 8.25
N ASP A 881 -34.87 37.40 7.07
CA ASP A 881 -35.97 38.36 6.93
C ASP A 881 -37.32 37.62 6.78
N PRO A 882 -38.19 37.63 7.82
CA PRO A 882 -39.47 36.93 7.78
C PRO A 882 -40.47 37.53 6.78
N ALA A 883 -40.21 38.71 6.20
CA ALA A 883 -41.03 39.25 5.12
C ALA A 883 -40.80 38.53 3.78
N ARG A 884 -39.69 37.80 3.64
CA ARG A 884 -39.22 37.23 2.36
C ARG A 884 -39.12 35.72 2.36
N VAL A 885 -39.04 35.13 3.55
CA VAL A 885 -38.89 33.69 3.76
C VAL A 885 -40.12 33.15 4.49
N GLU A 886 -40.73 32.11 3.94
CA GLU A 886 -41.82 31.41 4.62
C GLU A 886 -41.24 30.36 5.57
N VAL A 887 -41.69 30.33 6.82
CA VAL A 887 -41.26 29.29 7.79
C VAL A 887 -42.47 28.45 8.17
N ILE A 888 -42.41 27.16 7.86
CA ILE A 888 -43.49 26.19 8.06
C ILE A 888 -42.98 25.09 9.00
N LEU A 889 -43.59 24.97 10.17
CA LEU A 889 -43.36 23.88 11.11
C LEU A 889 -44.50 22.86 10.99
N VAL A 890 -44.14 21.58 10.81
CA VAL A 890 -45.11 20.49 10.76
C VAL A 890 -44.92 19.61 12.00
N ASP A 891 -45.83 19.71 12.96
CA ASP A 891 -45.87 18.85 14.15
C ASP A 891 -46.40 17.47 13.79
N ASN A 892 -45.53 16.47 13.80
CA ASN A 892 -45.86 15.10 13.43
C ASN A 892 -46.42 14.30 14.62
N ALA A 893 -47.43 14.87 15.29
CA ALA A 893 -48.09 14.35 16.48
C ALA A 893 -47.19 14.24 17.73
N SER A 894 -46.56 15.35 18.13
CA SER A 894 -45.82 15.41 19.40
C SER A 894 -46.74 15.48 20.62
N SER A 895 -46.16 15.22 21.79
CA SER A 895 -46.79 15.35 23.10
C SER A 895 -47.34 16.76 23.39
N ALA A 896 -48.27 16.85 24.36
CA ALA A 896 -48.86 18.12 24.79
C ALA A 896 -47.79 19.16 25.23
N ALA A 897 -46.75 18.71 25.93
CA ALA A 897 -45.64 19.56 26.36
C ALA A 897 -44.89 20.18 25.17
N THR A 898 -44.62 19.39 24.12
CA THR A 898 -44.00 19.89 22.89
C THR A 898 -44.93 20.87 22.17
N ARG A 899 -46.25 20.61 22.14
CA ARG A 899 -47.23 21.51 21.53
C ARG A 899 -47.35 22.85 22.27
N GLU A 900 -47.23 22.87 23.60
CA GLU A 900 -47.17 24.12 24.38
C GLU A 900 -45.98 24.99 23.95
N VAL A 901 -44.81 24.38 23.69
CA VAL A 901 -43.64 25.10 23.19
C VAL A 901 -43.86 25.62 21.77
N ILE A 902 -44.49 24.83 20.89
CA ILE A 902 -44.85 25.28 19.53
C ILE A 902 -45.80 26.49 19.56
N GLU A 903 -46.77 26.48 20.48
CA GLU A 903 -47.69 27.61 20.66
C GLU A 903 -46.98 28.86 21.19
N ALA A 904 -46.05 28.69 22.14
CA ALA A 904 -45.20 29.78 22.61
C ALA A 904 -44.32 30.35 21.48
N LEU A 905 -43.77 29.50 20.60
CA LEU A 905 -43.02 29.91 19.42
C LEU A 905 -43.89 30.69 18.43
N ARG A 906 -45.11 30.23 18.16
CA ARG A 906 -46.06 30.93 17.29
C ARG A 906 -46.45 32.30 17.84
N GLY A 907 -46.52 32.44 19.16
CA GLY A 907 -46.73 33.73 19.83
C GLY A 907 -45.53 34.68 19.70
N ARG A 908 -44.29 34.16 19.76
CA ARG A 908 -43.06 34.94 19.62
C ARG A 908 -42.75 35.32 18.17
N HIS A 909 -43.09 34.44 17.22
CA HIS A 909 -42.83 34.60 15.80
C HIS A 909 -44.13 34.49 15.00
N PRO A 910 -44.88 35.59 14.82
CA PRO A 910 -46.17 35.56 14.12
C PRO A 910 -46.11 35.09 12.66
N ALA A 911 -44.92 35.14 12.04
CA ALA A 911 -44.68 34.65 10.68
C ALA A 911 -44.48 33.11 10.62
N LEU A 912 -44.40 32.42 11.77
CA LEU A 912 -44.31 30.97 11.84
C LEU A 912 -45.67 30.33 11.53
N ARG A 913 -45.73 29.59 10.43
CA ARG A 913 -46.90 28.76 10.08
C ARG A 913 -46.74 27.38 10.71
N VAL A 914 -47.80 26.87 11.32
CA VAL A 914 -47.79 25.56 11.99
C VAL A 914 -48.91 24.68 11.47
N GLU A 915 -48.59 23.42 11.13
CA GLU A 915 -49.53 22.35 10.81
C GLU A 915 -49.40 21.23 11.85
N TYR A 916 -50.54 20.70 12.32
CA TYR A 916 -50.57 19.61 13.30
C TYR A 916 -51.09 18.32 12.67
N SER A 917 -50.33 17.24 12.79
CA SER A 917 -50.78 15.90 12.43
C SER A 917 -51.51 15.23 13.60
N GLU A 918 -52.52 14.41 13.28
CA GLU A 918 -53.23 13.58 14.27
C GLU A 918 -52.41 12.38 14.73
N ARG A 919 -51.50 11.90 13.86
CA ARG A 919 -50.64 10.75 14.11
C ARG A 919 -49.25 10.98 13.51
N ASN A 920 -48.23 10.38 14.11
CA ASN A 920 -46.87 10.37 13.57
C ASN A 920 -46.81 9.42 12.36
N PHE A 921 -46.62 9.98 11.17
CA PHE A 921 -46.47 9.23 9.91
C PHE A 921 -45.02 9.15 9.40
N GLY A 922 -44.06 9.63 10.18
CA GLY A 922 -42.64 9.69 9.81
C GLY A 922 -42.24 11.00 9.13
N PHE A 923 -40.92 11.19 8.98
CA PHE A 923 -40.28 12.43 8.51
C PHE A 923 -40.77 12.84 7.12
N THR A 924 -40.80 11.90 6.19
CA THR A 924 -41.10 12.18 4.78
C THR A 924 -42.53 12.69 4.61
N HIS A 925 -43.47 12.16 5.40
CA HIS A 925 -44.83 12.67 5.42
C HIS A 925 -44.87 14.12 5.92
N ALA A 926 -44.21 14.40 7.06
CA ALA A 926 -44.17 15.78 7.60
C ALA A 926 -43.53 16.78 6.62
N VAL A 927 -42.44 16.38 5.95
CA VAL A 927 -41.81 17.18 4.89
C VAL A 927 -42.79 17.46 3.75
N ASN A 928 -43.47 16.44 3.24
CA ASN A 928 -44.41 16.61 2.12
C ASN A 928 -45.64 17.43 2.47
N ARG A 929 -46.12 17.34 3.72
CA ARG A 929 -47.15 18.26 4.25
C ARG A 929 -46.65 19.69 4.22
N GLY A 930 -45.41 19.94 4.66
CA GLY A 930 -44.77 21.25 4.57
C GLY A 930 -44.65 21.74 3.13
N LEU A 931 -44.20 20.89 2.20
CA LEU A 931 -44.08 21.22 0.77
C LEU A 931 -45.43 21.56 0.15
N ALA A 932 -46.51 20.88 0.54
CA ALA A 932 -47.85 21.17 0.06
C ALA A 932 -48.41 22.50 0.59
N LEU A 933 -47.91 22.97 1.73
CA LEU A 933 -48.27 24.27 2.33
C LEU A 933 -47.42 25.41 1.78
N ALA A 934 -46.21 25.10 1.29
CA ALA A 934 -45.27 26.08 0.74
C ALA A 934 -45.86 26.84 -0.45
N ARG A 935 -45.48 28.12 -0.59
CA ARG A 935 -45.91 28.93 -1.73
C ARG A 935 -45.47 28.28 -3.05
N PRO A 936 -46.39 28.12 -4.03
CA PRO A 936 -46.04 27.54 -5.32
C PRO A 936 -44.92 28.32 -6.03
N GLY A 937 -43.92 27.60 -6.54
CA GLY A 937 -42.77 28.18 -7.24
C GLY A 937 -41.60 28.55 -6.33
N ASN A 938 -41.76 28.51 -5.00
CA ASN A 938 -40.64 28.69 -4.08
C ASN A 938 -39.66 27.50 -4.17
N ALA A 939 -38.38 27.79 -3.95
CA ALA A 939 -37.43 26.76 -3.51
C ALA A 939 -37.76 26.36 -2.05
N ALA A 940 -37.42 25.14 -1.66
CA ALA A 940 -37.71 24.65 -0.31
C ALA A 940 -36.42 24.29 0.43
N VAL A 941 -36.25 24.81 1.64
CA VAL A 941 -35.22 24.32 2.56
C VAL A 941 -35.86 23.31 3.49
N LEU A 942 -35.35 22.09 3.48
CA LEU A 942 -35.68 21.10 4.50
C LEU A 942 -34.71 21.33 5.66
N LEU A 943 -35.22 21.56 6.87
CA LEU A 943 -34.41 21.83 8.06
C LEU A 943 -34.94 21.03 9.25
N ASN A 944 -34.16 20.09 9.76
CA ASN A 944 -34.57 19.30 10.93
C ASN A 944 -34.83 20.18 12.16
N ASN A 945 -35.74 19.73 13.02
CA ASN A 945 -36.08 20.40 14.28
C ASN A 945 -34.92 20.44 15.31
N ASP A 946 -33.84 19.70 15.08
CA ASP A 946 -32.62 19.65 15.89
C ASP A 946 -31.39 20.28 15.20
N ALA A 947 -31.64 21.24 14.30
CA ALA A 947 -30.62 22.04 13.63
C ALA A 947 -30.39 23.41 14.30
N LEU A 948 -29.15 23.91 14.28
CA LEU A 948 -28.82 25.30 14.60
C LEU A 948 -28.11 25.96 13.41
N VAL A 949 -28.68 27.05 12.89
CA VAL A 949 -28.15 27.78 11.73
C VAL A 949 -27.20 28.91 12.14
N THR A 950 -26.21 29.25 11.30
CA THR A 950 -25.33 30.43 11.49
C THR A 950 -25.86 31.65 10.72
N ASP A 951 -25.35 32.86 10.95
CA ASP A 951 -25.82 34.00 10.13
C ASP A 951 -25.40 33.80 8.66
N GLY A 952 -26.13 34.34 7.68
CA GLY A 952 -25.76 34.24 6.26
C GLY A 952 -25.91 32.84 5.62
N TRP A 953 -26.34 31.83 6.39
CA TRP A 953 -26.47 30.45 5.92
C TRP A 953 -27.44 30.32 4.73
N LEU A 954 -28.60 30.98 4.82
CA LEU A 954 -29.65 30.88 3.82
C LEU A 954 -29.26 31.62 2.55
N GLU A 955 -28.63 32.79 2.70
CA GLU A 955 -28.10 33.60 1.62
C GLU A 955 -27.05 32.83 0.82
N ALA A 956 -26.14 32.11 1.49
CA ALA A 956 -25.15 31.28 0.82
C ALA A 956 -25.77 30.13 0.02
N LEU A 957 -26.79 29.45 0.57
CA LEU A 957 -27.53 28.42 -0.17
C LEU A 957 -28.27 28.99 -1.38
N ALA A 958 -28.97 30.11 -1.19
CA ALA A 958 -29.75 30.77 -2.22
C ALA A 958 -28.87 31.30 -3.36
N ASP A 959 -27.72 31.86 -3.03
CA ASP A 959 -26.77 32.40 -3.99
C ASP A 959 -26.17 31.31 -4.89
N VAL A 960 -25.82 30.14 -4.33
CA VAL A 960 -25.39 28.98 -5.14
C VAL A 960 -26.52 28.50 -6.05
N ALA A 961 -27.75 28.40 -5.53
CA ALA A 961 -28.92 28.00 -6.31
C ALA A 961 -29.21 28.98 -7.46
N ALA A 962 -29.01 30.28 -7.25
CA ALA A 962 -29.23 31.30 -8.27
C ALA A 962 -28.12 31.32 -9.34
N ARG A 963 -26.86 31.05 -8.96
CA ARG A 963 -25.70 31.06 -9.88
C ARG A 963 -25.56 29.77 -10.71
N GLN A 964 -26.19 28.67 -10.28
CA GLN A 964 -26.05 27.35 -10.90
C GLN A 964 -27.41 26.88 -11.46
N PRO A 965 -27.75 27.17 -12.72
CA PRO A 965 -29.08 26.88 -13.28
C PRO A 965 -29.39 25.38 -13.44
N ASP A 966 -28.37 24.52 -13.35
CA ASP A 966 -28.45 23.06 -13.43
C ASP A 966 -28.47 22.38 -12.06
N VAL A 967 -28.58 23.13 -10.96
CA VAL A 967 -28.62 22.55 -9.60
C VAL A 967 -30.05 22.20 -9.16
N GLY A 968 -30.21 20.98 -8.66
CA GLY A 968 -31.45 20.49 -8.07
C GLY A 968 -31.47 20.57 -6.55
N ALA A 969 -30.30 20.46 -5.92
CA ALA A 969 -30.15 20.63 -4.48
C ALA A 969 -28.84 21.30 -4.08
N VAL A 970 -28.88 22.15 -3.06
CA VAL A 970 -27.70 22.79 -2.44
C VAL A 970 -27.59 22.36 -0.98
N VAL A 971 -26.41 21.89 -0.59
CA VAL A 971 -26.13 21.26 0.71
C VAL A 971 -25.13 22.13 1.48
N PRO A 972 -25.44 22.56 2.71
CA PRO A 972 -24.50 23.31 3.53
C PRO A 972 -23.41 22.41 4.13
N ARG A 973 -22.49 23.03 4.86
CA ARG A 973 -21.67 22.37 5.88
C ARG A 973 -22.58 21.87 6.98
N GLN A 974 -22.70 20.55 7.10
CA GLN A 974 -23.51 19.89 8.11
C GLN A 974 -22.58 19.52 9.26
N MET A 975 -22.54 20.37 10.27
CA MET A 975 -21.58 20.30 11.37
C MET A 975 -22.09 19.36 12.46
N LEU A 976 -21.25 18.42 12.89
CA LEU A 976 -21.44 17.68 14.13
C LEU A 976 -20.66 18.34 15.26
N LEU A 977 -21.23 18.28 16.46
CA LEU A 977 -20.59 18.82 17.65
C LEU A 977 -19.39 17.97 18.10
N PRO A 978 -18.46 18.53 18.91
CA PRO A 978 -17.42 17.75 19.55
C PRO A 978 -17.95 16.51 20.26
N GLN A 979 -17.15 15.45 20.29
CA GLN A 979 -17.38 14.16 20.94
C GLN A 979 -18.51 13.32 20.35
N THR A 980 -19.03 13.71 19.19
CA THR A 980 -20.00 12.91 18.45
C THR A 980 -19.35 11.61 17.94
N GLU A 981 -19.94 10.46 18.28
CA GLU A 981 -19.38 9.13 17.98
C GLU A 981 -19.21 8.83 16.49
N SER A 982 -20.03 9.42 15.62
CA SER A 982 -20.04 9.13 14.17
C SER A 982 -19.08 9.98 13.34
N VAL A 983 -18.38 10.95 13.94
CA VAL A 983 -17.56 11.92 13.20
C VAL A 983 -16.45 11.26 12.38
N ASP A 984 -15.75 10.29 12.95
CA ASP A 984 -14.67 9.53 12.31
C ASP A 984 -15.16 8.54 11.23
N VAL A 985 -16.44 8.18 11.26
CA VAL A 985 -17.04 7.37 10.20
C VAL A 985 -17.18 8.21 8.92
N HIS A 986 -17.60 9.47 9.04
CA HIS A 986 -17.76 10.37 7.90
C HIS A 986 -16.44 11.01 7.46
N CYS A 987 -15.63 11.47 8.42
CA CYS A 987 -14.35 12.11 8.21
C CYS A 987 -13.27 11.38 9.05
N PRO A 988 -12.56 10.38 8.48
CA PRO A 988 -11.64 9.51 9.24
C PRO A 988 -10.55 10.23 10.04
N MET A 989 -10.20 11.45 9.62
CA MET A 989 -9.13 12.26 10.21
C MET A 989 -9.66 13.36 11.14
N ALA A 990 -10.98 13.47 11.34
CA ALA A 990 -11.57 14.53 12.14
C ALA A 990 -11.18 14.39 13.63
N ASN A 991 -10.92 15.54 14.24
CA ASN A 991 -10.60 15.62 15.66
C ASN A 991 -11.90 15.52 16.46
N ARG A 992 -12.13 14.38 17.15
CA ARG A 992 -13.32 14.19 18.00
C ARG A 992 -13.44 15.22 19.13
N GLY A 993 -12.41 15.99 19.45
CA GLY A 993 -12.47 17.11 20.39
C GLY A 993 -12.98 18.42 19.78
N GLN A 994 -13.21 18.47 18.46
CA GLN A 994 -13.66 19.64 17.72
C GLN A 994 -14.95 19.33 16.96
N GLU A 995 -15.64 20.38 16.52
CA GLU A 995 -16.75 20.26 15.58
C GLU A 995 -16.23 19.80 14.21
N ALA A 996 -17.02 19.03 13.46
CA ALA A 996 -16.60 18.49 12.17
C ALA A 996 -17.70 18.62 11.12
N ASP A 997 -17.32 19.02 9.90
CA ASP A 997 -18.21 19.00 8.74
C ASP A 997 -18.28 17.58 8.18
N VAL A 998 -19.49 17.00 8.16
CA VAL A 998 -19.71 15.62 7.69
C VAL A 998 -20.42 15.55 6.35
N SER A 999 -20.61 16.68 5.67
CA SER A 999 -21.26 16.73 4.36
C SER A 999 -20.47 15.99 3.29
N LEU A 1000 -19.14 16.14 3.28
CA LEU A 1000 -18.24 15.39 2.42
C LEU A 1000 -17.84 14.11 3.16
N SER A 1001 -18.45 12.99 2.80
CA SER A 1001 -18.46 11.80 3.64
C SER A 1001 -17.87 10.58 2.95
N LEU A 1002 -16.79 10.03 3.54
CA LEU A 1002 -16.23 8.75 3.11
C LEU A 1002 -17.25 7.62 3.31
N HIS A 1003 -17.97 7.63 4.43
CA HIS A 1003 -19.01 6.65 4.75
C HIS A 1003 -20.10 6.56 3.68
N HIS A 1004 -20.53 7.71 3.16
CA HIS A 1004 -21.56 7.74 2.12
C HIS A 1004 -20.98 7.54 0.72
N GLY A 1005 -19.66 7.63 0.53
CA GLY A 1005 -19.04 7.62 -0.79
C GLY A 1005 -19.63 8.70 -1.71
N ASN A 1006 -20.00 9.85 -1.13
CA ASN A 1006 -20.94 10.76 -1.76
C ASN A 1006 -20.31 11.87 -2.61
N VAL A 1007 -18.99 11.91 -2.74
CA VAL A 1007 -18.27 12.90 -3.56
C VAL A 1007 -18.01 12.32 -4.94
N LEU A 1008 -18.37 13.06 -5.99
CA LEU A 1008 -18.07 12.62 -7.35
C LEU A 1008 -16.55 12.71 -7.62
N ALA A 1009 -15.97 11.65 -8.20
CA ALA A 1009 -14.54 11.61 -8.54
C ALA A 1009 -14.18 12.70 -9.58
N GLY A 1010 -12.93 13.16 -9.55
CA GLY A 1010 -12.42 14.09 -10.58
C GLY A 1010 -12.81 15.56 -10.41
N GLN A 1011 -13.30 15.98 -9.24
CA GLN A 1011 -13.76 17.36 -9.01
C GLN A 1011 -12.72 18.32 -8.41
N MET A 1012 -11.44 17.98 -8.53
CA MET A 1012 -10.37 18.75 -7.92
C MET A 1012 -10.05 20.04 -8.65
N GLY A 1013 -9.65 21.07 -7.89
CA GLY A 1013 -9.13 22.31 -8.44
C GLY A 1013 -10.21 23.21 -9.06
N ARG A 1014 -11.40 23.29 -8.46
CA ARG A 1014 -12.42 24.29 -8.82
C ARG A 1014 -12.31 25.56 -7.96
N PRO A 1015 -12.28 26.77 -8.56
CA PRO A 1015 -12.11 28.03 -7.82
C PRO A 1015 -13.26 28.34 -6.85
N ASP A 1016 -14.44 27.82 -7.17
CA ASP A 1016 -15.67 28.04 -6.41
C ASP A 1016 -15.80 27.15 -5.17
N ALA A 1017 -14.85 26.24 -4.90
CA ALA A 1017 -14.93 25.28 -3.79
C ALA A 1017 -16.23 24.43 -3.76
N LEU A 1018 -17.04 24.44 -4.83
CA LEU A 1018 -18.29 23.71 -4.88
C LEU A 1018 -17.99 22.25 -5.22
N VAL A 1019 -18.51 21.35 -4.40
CA VAL A 1019 -18.31 19.90 -4.57
C VAL A 1019 -19.66 19.28 -4.92
N GLU A 1020 -19.72 18.56 -6.03
CA GLU A 1020 -20.91 17.84 -6.44
C GLU A 1020 -21.02 16.52 -5.69
N LEU A 1021 -22.23 16.27 -5.21
CA LEU A 1021 -22.56 15.09 -4.43
C LEU A 1021 -23.43 14.13 -5.23
N THR A 1022 -23.26 12.84 -4.94
CA THR A 1022 -24.19 11.80 -5.36
C THR A 1022 -25.33 11.61 -4.35
N PHE A 1023 -25.09 11.99 -3.10
CA PHE A 1023 -26.01 11.85 -1.98
C PHE A 1023 -25.74 12.92 -0.91
N ALA A 1024 -26.81 13.41 -0.27
CA ALA A 1024 -26.70 14.18 0.96
C ALA A 1024 -27.87 13.83 1.89
N PRO A 1025 -27.63 13.65 3.20
CA PRO A 1025 -28.72 13.47 4.13
C PRO A 1025 -29.54 14.76 4.25
N PHE A 1026 -30.87 14.64 4.25
CA PHE A 1026 -31.79 15.78 4.29
C PHE A 1026 -31.95 16.36 5.71
N PHE A 1027 -30.83 16.48 6.44
CA PHE A 1027 -30.76 17.22 7.70
C PHE A 1027 -30.99 18.71 7.47
N CYS A 1028 -30.24 19.28 6.53
CA CYS A 1028 -30.43 20.61 5.99
C CYS A 1028 -30.07 20.58 4.50
N VAL A 1029 -31.02 20.91 3.64
CA VAL A 1029 -30.83 20.95 2.18
C VAL A 1029 -31.78 21.95 1.54
N LEU A 1030 -31.31 22.73 0.57
CA LEU A 1030 -32.16 23.54 -0.29
C LEU A 1030 -32.48 22.75 -1.55
N LEU A 1031 -33.75 22.44 -1.77
CA LEU A 1031 -34.29 21.89 -3.01
C LEU A 1031 -34.72 23.04 -3.92
N THR A 1032 -34.19 23.10 -5.14
CA THR A 1032 -34.54 24.19 -6.05
C THR A 1032 -35.98 24.06 -6.55
N ALA A 1033 -36.59 25.19 -6.88
CA ALA A 1033 -37.94 25.21 -7.47
C ALA A 1033 -38.02 24.32 -8.72
N GLU A 1034 -36.94 24.26 -9.50
CA GLU A 1034 -36.86 23.40 -10.69
C GLU A 1034 -36.86 21.91 -10.37
N ALA A 1035 -36.12 21.48 -9.33
CA ALA A 1035 -36.18 20.09 -8.86
C ALA A 1035 -37.58 19.72 -8.38
N LEU A 1036 -38.18 20.56 -7.54
CA LEU A 1036 -39.55 20.34 -7.03
C LEU A 1036 -40.58 20.28 -8.16
N ARG A 1037 -40.44 21.13 -9.19
CA ARG A 1037 -41.33 21.14 -10.36
C ARG A 1037 -41.20 19.88 -11.21
N ARG A 1038 -39.99 19.34 -11.38
CA ARG A 1038 -39.75 18.13 -12.18
C ARG A 1038 -40.13 16.84 -11.45
N LEU A 1039 -39.86 16.78 -10.15
CA LEU A 1039 -39.95 15.54 -9.38
C LEU A 1039 -41.18 15.46 -8.47
N GLY A 1040 -41.71 16.60 -8.03
CA GLY A 1040 -42.78 16.64 -7.04
C GLY A 1040 -42.29 16.29 -5.62
N PRO A 1041 -43.20 15.85 -4.73
CA PRO A 1041 -42.88 15.53 -3.33
C PRO A 1041 -42.03 14.26 -3.19
N LEU A 1042 -41.51 14.01 -1.98
CA LEU A 1042 -40.71 12.83 -1.68
C LEU A 1042 -41.60 11.57 -1.62
N ASP A 1043 -41.04 10.37 -1.85
CA ASP A 1043 -41.79 9.10 -1.82
C ASP A 1043 -42.15 8.67 -0.39
N GLU A 1044 -43.39 8.90 0.03
CA GLU A 1044 -43.93 8.49 1.34
C GLU A 1044 -44.20 6.98 1.46
N LEU A 1045 -44.36 6.26 0.35
CA LEU A 1045 -44.74 4.85 0.34
C LEU A 1045 -43.54 3.96 0.60
N ARG A 1046 -42.41 4.23 -0.08
CA ARG A 1046 -41.18 3.43 0.02
C ARG A 1046 -40.08 4.09 0.87
N GLY A 1047 -40.24 5.37 1.21
CA GLY A 1047 -39.24 6.17 1.92
C GLY A 1047 -39.75 6.82 3.21
N ARG A 1048 -40.45 6.10 4.10
CA ARG A 1048 -41.05 6.70 5.32
C ARG A 1048 -40.07 7.41 6.28
N HIS A 1049 -38.78 7.04 6.28
CA HIS A 1049 -37.72 7.72 7.04
C HIS A 1049 -36.34 7.67 6.35
N TYR A 1050 -35.59 6.57 6.45
CA TYR A 1050 -34.15 6.50 6.13
C TYR A 1050 -33.78 6.46 4.62
N ARG A 1051 -34.77 6.53 3.72
CA ARG A 1051 -34.55 6.35 2.26
C ARG A 1051 -35.01 7.51 1.41
N SER A 1052 -35.79 8.44 1.97
CA SER A 1052 -36.40 9.49 1.15
C SER A 1052 -35.34 10.46 0.62
N ASP A 1053 -34.32 10.78 1.41
CA ASP A 1053 -33.15 11.54 0.97
C ASP A 1053 -32.39 10.84 -0.15
N SER A 1054 -32.13 9.53 -0.01
CA SER A 1054 -31.37 8.73 -0.97
C SER A 1054 -32.11 8.62 -2.31
N LEU A 1055 -33.38 8.23 -2.28
CA LEU A 1055 -34.24 8.12 -3.46
C LEU A 1055 -34.41 9.47 -4.16
N TYR A 1056 -34.57 10.56 -3.39
CA TYR A 1056 -34.75 11.88 -3.97
C TYR A 1056 -33.45 12.44 -4.55
N CYS A 1057 -32.30 12.19 -3.92
CA CYS A 1057 -30.99 12.52 -4.50
C CYS A 1057 -30.77 11.79 -5.84
N GLU A 1058 -31.12 10.50 -5.90
CA GLU A 1058 -31.04 9.74 -7.14
C GLU A 1058 -32.03 10.27 -8.19
N ALA A 1059 -33.25 10.61 -7.81
CA ALA A 1059 -34.23 11.23 -8.71
C ALA A 1059 -33.76 12.59 -9.25
N ILE A 1060 -33.14 13.44 -8.42
CA ILE A 1060 -32.52 14.71 -8.85
C ILE A 1060 -31.50 14.45 -9.97
N ARG A 1061 -30.61 13.48 -9.77
CA ARG A 1061 -29.51 13.21 -10.70
C ARG A 1061 -29.95 12.43 -11.95
N ALA A 1062 -30.65 11.32 -11.77
CA ALA A 1062 -30.96 10.37 -12.83
C ALA A 1062 -32.24 10.71 -13.60
N ILE A 1063 -33.26 11.26 -12.93
CA ILE A 1063 -34.56 11.55 -13.55
C ILE A 1063 -34.64 13.01 -13.99
N ALA A 1064 -34.29 13.94 -13.10
CA ALA A 1064 -34.33 15.37 -13.43
C ALA A 1064 -33.08 15.84 -14.19
N GLY A 1065 -31.97 15.09 -14.17
CA GLY A 1065 -30.72 15.47 -14.83
C GLY A 1065 -30.07 16.71 -14.19
N LEU A 1066 -30.32 16.93 -12.90
CA LEU A 1066 -29.83 18.08 -12.14
C LEU A 1066 -28.73 17.66 -11.16
N ARG A 1067 -27.90 18.62 -10.74
CA ARG A 1067 -26.76 18.40 -9.86
C ARG A 1067 -27.12 18.61 -8.40
N ILE A 1068 -26.35 18.01 -7.50
CA ILE A 1068 -26.42 18.27 -6.05
C ILE A 1068 -25.09 18.90 -5.66
N LEU A 1069 -25.10 20.10 -5.09
CA LEU A 1069 -23.87 20.85 -4.81
C LEU A 1069 -23.73 21.12 -3.31
N TYR A 1070 -22.61 20.69 -2.74
CA TYR A 1070 -22.13 21.15 -1.45
C TYR A 1070 -21.53 22.55 -1.56
N THR A 1071 -21.82 23.40 -0.58
CA THR A 1071 -21.19 24.71 -0.42
C THR A 1071 -20.52 24.86 0.95
N PRO A 1072 -19.24 25.32 0.99
CA PRO A 1072 -18.56 25.58 2.24
C PRO A 1072 -18.96 26.92 2.90
N TRP A 1073 -19.79 27.73 2.23
CA TRP A 1073 -20.15 29.07 2.70
C TRP A 1073 -21.41 29.12 3.58
N SER A 1074 -22.14 28.01 3.69
CA SER A 1074 -23.28 27.88 4.60
C SER A 1074 -22.97 26.87 5.69
N LYS A 1075 -23.18 27.21 6.96
CA LYS A 1075 -22.87 26.34 8.10
C LYS A 1075 -24.11 26.08 8.96
N VAL A 1076 -24.40 24.80 9.21
CA VAL A 1076 -25.57 24.37 10.01
C VAL A 1076 -25.17 23.21 10.92
N TYR A 1077 -25.44 23.33 12.22
CA TYR A 1077 -25.12 22.33 13.23
C TYR A 1077 -26.26 21.35 13.47
N HIS A 1078 -25.93 20.06 13.55
CA HIS A 1078 -26.87 18.99 13.85
C HIS A 1078 -26.68 18.48 15.28
N LEU A 1079 -27.72 18.52 16.11
CA LEU A 1079 -27.69 18.11 17.53
C LEU A 1079 -28.00 16.62 17.77
N LEU A 1080 -27.88 15.79 16.71
CA LEU A 1080 -27.91 14.32 16.65
C LEU A 1080 -29.24 13.60 16.94
N GLN A 1081 -30.11 13.50 15.93
CA GLN A 1081 -31.25 12.57 15.85
C GLN A 1081 -32.06 12.43 17.15
N ARG A 1082 -32.25 13.53 17.88
CA ARG A 1082 -32.81 13.50 19.25
C ARG A 1082 -34.25 12.99 19.25
N SER A 1083 -34.99 13.32 18.19
CA SER A 1083 -36.36 12.86 17.91
C SER A 1083 -36.42 11.33 17.70
N THR A 1084 -35.40 10.73 17.05
CA THR A 1084 -35.29 9.27 16.86
C THR A 1084 -35.04 8.54 18.18
N HIS A 1085 -34.17 9.10 19.04
CA HIS A 1085 -33.91 8.55 20.37
C HIS A 1085 -35.13 8.67 21.30
N ALA A 1086 -35.95 9.72 21.15
CA ALA A 1086 -37.22 9.84 21.85
C ALA A 1086 -38.22 8.77 21.39
N LEU A 1087 -38.37 8.55 20.07
CA LEU A 1087 -39.28 7.54 19.53
C LEU A 1087 -38.91 6.12 19.98
N SER A 1088 -37.62 5.76 19.96
CA SER A 1088 -37.15 4.42 20.37
C SER A 1088 -37.46 4.11 21.83
N ARG A 1089 -37.52 5.13 22.69
CA ARG A 1089 -37.87 5.00 24.12
C ARG A 1089 -39.37 4.94 24.37
N GLN A 1090 -40.18 5.57 23.52
CA GLN A 1090 -41.64 5.67 23.72
C GLN A 1090 -42.41 4.52 23.07
N SER A 1091 -42.02 4.05 21.88
CA SER A 1091 -42.74 2.99 21.16
C SER A 1091 -41.78 2.11 20.37
N ALA A 1092 -41.45 0.93 20.92
CA ALA A 1092 -40.60 -0.06 20.24
C ALA A 1092 -41.21 -0.57 18.93
N GLN A 1093 -42.54 -0.62 18.84
CA GLN A 1093 -43.25 -1.05 17.62
C GLN A 1093 -43.17 0.01 16.52
N ASP A 1094 -43.42 1.28 16.84
CA ASP A 1094 -43.31 2.35 15.84
C ASP A 1094 -41.84 2.57 15.45
N TYR A 1095 -40.90 2.46 16.40
CA TYR A 1095 -39.48 2.45 16.09
C TYR A 1095 -39.11 1.30 15.15
N ARG A 1096 -39.56 0.06 15.41
CA ARG A 1096 -39.31 -1.08 14.53
C ARG A 1096 -39.89 -0.87 13.12
N VAL A 1097 -41.14 -0.39 13.02
CA VAL A 1097 -41.81 -0.19 11.72
C VAL A 1097 -41.19 0.98 10.94
N MET A 1098 -40.85 2.07 11.61
CA MET A 1098 -40.36 3.30 10.98
C MET A 1098 -38.85 3.25 10.72
N PHE A 1099 -38.07 2.60 11.58
CA PHE A 1099 -36.61 2.53 11.51
C PHE A 1099 -36.07 1.14 11.14
N GLU A 1100 -36.42 0.06 11.84
CA GLU A 1100 -35.77 -1.24 11.63
C GLU A 1100 -36.22 -1.95 10.34
N GLN A 1101 -37.53 -2.03 10.08
CA GLN A 1101 -38.11 -2.69 8.90
C GLN A 1101 -37.84 -1.92 7.59
N ASN A 1102 -37.45 -0.65 7.69
CA ASN A 1102 -37.06 0.17 6.55
C ASN A 1102 -35.55 0.15 6.28
N ARG A 1103 -34.74 -0.66 6.99
CA ARG A 1103 -33.33 -0.92 6.64
C ARG A 1103 -33.25 -2.03 5.58
N TRP A 1104 -32.45 -1.84 4.53
CA TRP A 1104 -32.10 -2.91 3.59
C TRP A 1104 -30.85 -3.65 4.09
N GLU A 1105 -30.84 -4.98 4.00
CA GLU A 1105 -29.63 -5.78 4.19
C GLU A 1105 -28.69 -5.56 3.00
N GLY A 1106 -27.40 -5.30 3.26
CA GLY A 1106 -26.36 -5.03 2.25
C GLY A 1106 -26.40 -3.61 1.68
N ARG A 1107 -25.32 -2.85 1.90
CA ARG A 1107 -25.21 -1.42 1.56
C ARG A 1107 -24.51 -1.11 0.22
N GLN A 1108 -24.33 -2.07 -0.68
CA GLN A 1108 -23.31 -1.94 -1.74
C GLN A 1108 -23.76 -2.22 -3.17
N ALA A 1109 -25.05 -2.11 -3.50
CA ALA A 1109 -25.49 -2.16 -4.90
C ALA A 1109 -26.33 -0.92 -5.24
N PRO A 1110 -26.13 -0.28 -6.41
CA PRO A 1110 -27.12 0.63 -6.98
C PRO A 1110 -28.49 -0.07 -7.00
N ILE A 1111 -29.57 0.69 -6.80
CA ILE A 1111 -30.95 0.15 -6.80
C ILE A 1111 -31.28 -0.68 -8.06
N TRP A 1112 -30.54 -0.50 -9.16
CA TRP A 1112 -30.72 -1.19 -10.43
C TRP A 1112 -30.16 -2.63 -10.49
N ASP A 1113 -29.26 -3.00 -9.58
CA ASP A 1113 -28.68 -4.36 -9.50
C ASP A 1113 -29.50 -5.31 -8.60
N ARG A 1114 -30.60 -4.83 -8.02
CA ARG A 1114 -31.60 -5.60 -7.26
C ARG A 1114 -32.98 -5.47 -7.90
#